data_AF-A0AA43U2I5-F1
#
_entry.id   AF-A0AA43U2I5-F1
#
_cell.length_a   1.000
_cell.length_b   1.000
_cell.length_c   1.000
_cell.angle_alpha   90.00
_cell.angle_beta   90.00
_cell.angle_gamma   90.00
#
_symmetry.space_group_name_H-M   'P 1'
#
loop_
_entity.id
_entity.type
_entity.pdbx_description
1 polymer ?
#
loop_
_entity_poly.entity_id
_entity_poly.type
_entity_poly.pdbx_seq_one_letter_code
_entity_poly.pdbx_strand_id
1 'polypeptide(L)'
;MGKLLDSLYNRYIFSIFILLFNFNINQTINQTKKFKGINKFIMSPKAKKSLILSGIIGGAIAAPILLPLIPYAVQHTLVNKEIKNNPKAFFDRRVENAIADSGLDTKVADLGEAIKALEADYNALEDKTTPEAKAKKAELDTKKEELEKIKAELEKVKTEATYKATEVLAQLGDATINKENEKYTAQYVVLAYADFKASLEKLGETVDVNYPNKEDVEKISEFYQSWIDKFDKINKNNLNVTSTAWVSGLKYDWEIAKSIYASESRLVGSYLEWGLSYAYPINAFYDTISSIKGPKATKVLKNLKEGLESNVVLSKVVIKNNVKAFLSAYYSEQLLAFAKGTETEKLVSDIINSNTTLDKETKDFHLFYVNEYYKGSDHGKGEDLADLKVLKENTYNEVENTIEVFDETDNKTYKVYGLGLTEKDLTAKNVGLNSIKGSENTTTGKKIYDSILKFSTTSNDSAQEVFESGYQTSKKASENMILTAKAVAKLITGTDKGVWNPTVKYDADGLGKQEAVDTVLKIRDAEGNINLPEFNKWMNQEQFFFGREDSTYYTQQKKEELEKDPALADAIKNLDKLGYTPLKNSQTKYGSITNDQFYYGALEAFKGYNQFRDATMQEGFSYFPNQVPRYGITTYQYSRRADEGVGAYNDNAKVEQDGFGAFMFNADPYYSLPKWSVTSFANHESVMGHHNQIYYAKEFLKKIDGLTIGDIFSYTSYVEGWALFMEWFGIEAGLYGTPDFENEDYYALPKDFRLAKGITNFLRTTSKEKVTQDQITKIKDLHGGVYWNLVSSVNAISDDKEHALKAVELANMLQYFGALNEAQLRNMRRAVDTAYHGDLSAGREDLPAGASIKDVREFLKANSALGIGDITSESKRYLNLPGQATSYNSGKEAMLKLYDRVRRSKGLSRKDFVSNKENIKEFLNLLLETGALPLDTLKEIVEKHYNL
;
A
#
# COMPACT_ATOMS: atom_id res chain seq x y z
N MET A 1 -18.50 -16.14 55.38
CA MET A 1 -18.93 -16.92 54.20
C MET A 1 -17.81 -17.14 53.19
N GLY A 2 -17.02 -16.12 52.82
CA GLY A 2 -15.93 -16.24 51.84
C GLY A 2 -14.66 -17.03 52.25
N LYS A 3 -14.58 -17.61 53.46
CA LYS A 3 -13.51 -18.55 53.84
C LYS A 3 -13.98 -20.00 53.98
N LEU A 4 -15.26 -20.28 53.72
CA LEU A 4 -15.83 -21.63 53.78
C LEU A 4 -15.97 -22.29 52.39
N LEU A 5 -15.89 -21.52 51.30
CA LEU A 5 -16.02 -22.04 49.93
C LEU A 5 -14.68 -22.50 49.32
N ASP A 6 -13.53 -21.90 49.71
CA ASP A 6 -12.20 -22.35 49.27
C ASP A 6 -11.76 -23.70 49.86
N SER A 7 -12.34 -24.08 51.01
CA SER A 7 -12.04 -25.36 51.67
C SER A 7 -12.77 -26.55 51.04
N LEU A 8 -13.83 -26.33 50.25
CA LEU A 8 -14.64 -27.40 49.65
C LEU A 8 -14.20 -27.72 48.22
N TYR A 9 -13.65 -26.76 47.48
CA TYR A 9 -13.19 -26.98 46.10
C TYR A 9 -11.87 -27.78 46.04
N ASN A 10 -10.94 -27.52 46.96
CA ASN A 10 -9.65 -28.21 47.00
C ASN A 10 -9.71 -29.67 47.50
N ARG A 11 -10.79 -30.10 48.15
CA ARG A 11 -10.95 -31.51 48.58
C ARG A 11 -11.58 -32.41 47.52
N TYR A 12 -12.34 -31.87 46.56
CA TYR A 12 -12.98 -32.68 45.51
C TYR A 12 -12.02 -33.03 44.35
N ILE A 13 -11.05 -32.16 44.03
CA ILE A 13 -10.08 -32.42 42.95
C ILE A 13 -9.01 -33.43 43.37
N PHE A 14 -8.65 -33.48 44.66
CA PHE A 14 -7.64 -34.42 45.15
C PHE A 14 -8.13 -35.87 45.24
N SER A 15 -9.44 -36.09 45.40
CA SER A 15 -10.02 -37.44 45.47
C SER A 15 -10.28 -38.07 44.10
N ILE A 16 -10.39 -37.28 43.02
CA ILE A 16 -10.51 -37.81 41.65
C ILE A 16 -9.13 -38.21 41.07
N PHE A 17 -8.05 -37.54 41.50
CA PHE A 17 -6.68 -37.87 41.09
C PHE A 17 -6.15 -39.20 41.65
N ILE A 18 -6.66 -39.67 42.80
CA ILE A 18 -6.21 -40.91 43.46
C ILE A 18 -6.94 -42.16 42.92
N LEU A 19 -8.08 -42.01 42.23
CA LEU A 19 -8.84 -43.14 41.70
C LEU A 19 -8.42 -43.61 40.29
N LEU A 20 -7.74 -42.76 39.50
CA LEU A 20 -7.28 -43.12 38.15
C LEU A 20 -5.86 -43.70 38.10
N PHE A 21 -5.06 -43.60 39.18
CA PHE A 21 -3.65 -44.06 39.19
C PHE A 21 -3.42 -45.42 39.86
N ASN A 22 -4.46 -46.06 40.40
CA ASN A 22 -4.33 -47.31 41.15
C ASN A 22 -4.65 -48.60 40.37
N PHE A 23 -4.72 -48.54 39.03
CA PHE A 23 -5.00 -49.74 38.22
C PHE A 23 -3.82 -50.27 37.38
N ASN A 24 -2.60 -49.72 37.48
CA ASN A 24 -1.51 -50.20 36.61
C ASN A 24 -0.11 -50.32 37.24
N ILE A 25 -0.01 -50.44 38.57
CA ILE A 25 1.25 -50.77 39.27
C ILE A 25 1.05 -52.09 40.04
N ASN A 26 0.76 -53.18 39.33
CA ASN A 26 0.86 -54.52 39.90
C ASN A 26 1.38 -55.58 38.90
N GLN A 27 1.86 -55.19 37.71
CA GLN A 27 2.45 -56.13 36.76
C GLN A 27 3.97 -55.98 36.50
N THR A 28 4.65 -54.99 37.09
CA THR A 28 6.07 -54.74 36.75
C THR A 28 6.99 -54.71 37.98
N ILE A 29 6.73 -55.56 38.97
CA ILE A 29 7.69 -55.88 40.05
C ILE A 29 7.81 -57.40 40.13
N ASN A 30 8.45 -58.02 39.12
CA ASN A 30 8.92 -59.39 39.27
C ASN A 30 10.14 -59.78 38.42
N GLN A 31 10.89 -58.83 37.87
CA GLN A 31 12.17 -59.14 37.23
C GLN A 31 13.19 -58.03 37.46
N THR A 32 13.99 -58.15 38.52
CA THR A 32 15.44 -57.79 38.55
C THR A 32 16.03 -58.06 39.94
N LYS A 33 16.24 -59.34 40.26
CA LYS A 33 17.28 -59.77 41.19
C LYS A 33 18.44 -60.35 40.39
N LYS A 34 19.47 -59.53 40.14
CA LYS A 34 20.88 -59.93 39.97
C LYS A 34 21.66 -58.69 39.56
N PHE A 35 22.44 -58.13 40.48
CA PHE A 35 23.88 -57.88 40.30
C PHE A 35 24.42 -57.35 41.63
N LYS A 36 25.21 -58.20 42.28
CA LYS A 36 26.02 -57.87 43.48
C LYS A 36 27.37 -57.37 43.00
N GLY A 37 27.90 -56.38 43.70
CA GLY A 37 29.33 -56.19 43.91
C GLY A 37 29.91 -54.92 43.32
N ILE A 38 30.27 -53.97 44.18
CA ILE A 38 31.66 -53.54 44.44
C ILE A 38 31.64 -52.57 45.63
N ASN A 39 32.59 -52.78 46.54
CA ASN A 39 32.74 -52.08 47.81
C ASN A 39 33.72 -50.88 47.65
N LYS A 40 33.37 -49.79 48.34
CA LYS A 40 34.23 -48.75 48.96
C LYS A 40 35.32 -48.02 48.13
N PHE A 41 35.09 -46.72 47.94
CA PHE A 41 36.12 -45.69 48.13
C PHE A 41 35.55 -44.53 48.98
N ILE A 42 36.24 -44.16 50.05
CA ILE A 42 35.86 -43.08 50.98
C ILE A 42 36.44 -41.77 50.43
N MET A 43 35.59 -40.79 50.11
CA MET A 43 36.00 -39.43 49.73
C MET A 43 35.69 -38.41 50.83
N SER A 44 36.50 -37.34 50.90
CA SER A 44 36.42 -36.30 51.93
C SER A 44 35.22 -35.34 51.74
N PRO A 45 34.79 -34.61 52.80
CA PRO A 45 33.58 -33.76 52.75
C PRO A 45 33.56 -32.66 51.68
N LYS A 46 34.74 -32.16 51.25
CA LYS A 46 34.84 -31.17 50.16
C LYS A 46 34.53 -31.77 48.79
N ALA A 47 34.89 -33.04 48.54
CA ALA A 47 34.51 -33.75 47.32
C ALA A 47 32.99 -34.02 47.26
N LYS A 48 32.34 -34.22 48.41
CA LYS A 48 30.87 -34.39 48.50
C LYS A 48 30.09 -33.15 48.09
N LYS A 49 30.58 -31.93 48.39
CA LYS A 49 29.91 -30.68 47.98
C LYS A 49 30.09 -30.37 46.49
N SER A 50 31.23 -30.75 45.91
CA SER A 50 31.45 -30.60 44.47
C SER A 50 30.63 -31.61 43.66
N LEU A 51 30.48 -32.86 44.13
CA LEU A 51 29.75 -33.90 43.40
C LEU A 51 28.22 -33.70 43.44
N ILE A 52 27.67 -33.08 44.48
CA ILE A 52 26.24 -32.73 44.53
C ILE A 52 25.92 -31.54 43.61
N LEU A 53 26.88 -30.65 43.35
CA LEU A 53 26.69 -29.53 42.41
C LEU A 53 26.96 -29.92 40.96
N SER A 54 27.91 -30.84 40.70
CA SER A 54 28.21 -31.33 39.35
C SER A 54 27.30 -32.48 38.90
N GLY A 55 26.80 -33.30 39.83
CA GLY A 55 25.89 -34.42 39.55
C GLY A 55 24.44 -34.03 39.28
N ILE A 56 24.07 -32.76 39.46
CA ILE A 56 22.78 -32.20 39.01
C ILE A 56 22.88 -31.66 37.56
N ILE A 57 24.10 -31.51 37.03
CA ILE A 57 24.36 -30.88 35.73
C ILE A 57 24.77 -31.90 34.64
N GLY A 58 25.09 -33.15 34.99
CA GLY A 58 25.46 -34.17 34.00
C GLY A 58 24.87 -35.54 34.32
N GLY A 59 23.95 -36.01 33.48
CA GLY A 59 23.50 -37.41 33.43
C GLY A 59 22.01 -37.62 33.75
N ALA A 60 21.16 -37.45 32.75
CA ALA A 60 19.78 -37.96 32.81
C ALA A 60 19.78 -39.44 32.37
N ILE A 61 20.13 -40.34 33.29
CA ILE A 61 19.67 -41.73 33.23
C ILE A 61 19.05 -42.02 34.59
N ALA A 62 17.71 -42.15 34.60
CA ALA A 62 16.81 -42.48 35.70
C ALA A 62 16.49 -41.38 36.75
N ALA A 63 15.43 -40.60 36.52
CA ALA A 63 14.37 -40.31 37.51
C ALA A 63 13.30 -39.32 36.97
N PRO A 64 12.05 -39.74 36.67
CA PRO A 64 10.93 -38.82 36.46
C PRO A 64 10.37 -38.21 37.77
N ILE A 65 11.10 -38.28 38.90
CA ILE A 65 10.55 -37.96 40.24
C ILE A 65 11.24 -36.76 40.93
N LEU A 66 12.41 -36.29 40.49
CA LEU A 66 13.18 -35.26 41.25
C LEU A 66 13.11 -33.83 40.70
N LEU A 67 12.80 -33.62 39.42
CA LEU A 67 12.68 -32.26 38.86
C LEU A 67 11.53 -31.41 39.47
N PRO A 68 10.38 -31.96 39.90
CA PRO A 68 9.34 -31.17 40.55
C PRO A 68 9.71 -30.66 41.96
N LEU A 69 10.84 -31.11 42.53
CA LEU A 69 11.24 -30.82 43.91
C LEU A 69 12.23 -29.66 44.06
N ILE A 70 12.74 -29.10 42.95
CA ILE A 70 13.56 -27.89 42.96
C ILE A 70 12.61 -26.69 42.77
N PRO A 71 12.55 -25.72 43.70
CA PRO A 71 11.68 -24.56 43.55
C PRO A 71 11.91 -23.87 42.20
N TYR A 72 10.85 -23.49 41.49
CA TYR A 72 10.89 -22.82 40.18
C TYR A 72 11.92 -21.68 40.13
N ALA A 73 12.01 -20.89 41.21
CA ALA A 73 12.99 -19.81 41.35
C ALA A 73 14.46 -20.29 41.25
N VAL A 74 14.79 -21.48 41.75
CA VAL A 74 16.15 -22.03 41.72
C VAL A 74 16.48 -22.57 40.33
N GLN A 75 15.54 -23.24 39.65
CA GLN A 75 15.70 -23.64 38.25
C GLN A 75 15.91 -22.42 37.34
N HIS A 76 15.09 -21.39 37.52
CA HIS A 76 15.19 -20.13 36.78
C HIS A 76 16.53 -19.43 37.04
N THR A 77 17.01 -19.43 38.29
CA THR A 77 18.31 -18.85 38.64
C THR A 77 19.49 -19.59 38.00
N LEU A 78 19.43 -20.93 37.95
CA LEU A 78 20.48 -21.75 37.34
C LEU A 78 20.53 -21.61 35.82
N VAL A 79 19.37 -21.65 35.16
CA VAL A 79 19.26 -21.44 33.70
C VAL A 79 19.73 -20.03 33.33
N ASN A 80 19.32 -19.00 34.08
CA ASN A 80 19.78 -17.64 33.85
C ASN A 80 21.29 -17.50 34.02
N LYS A 81 21.86 -18.13 35.06
CA LYS A 81 23.30 -18.10 35.32
C LYS A 81 24.08 -18.78 34.19
N GLU A 82 23.56 -19.88 33.67
CA GLU A 82 24.19 -20.60 32.58
C GLU A 82 24.17 -19.81 31.27
N ILE A 83 22.99 -19.30 30.90
CA ILE A 83 22.82 -18.49 29.69
C ILE A 83 23.67 -17.22 29.77
N LYS A 84 23.73 -16.58 30.95
CA LYS A 84 24.59 -15.43 31.19
C LYS A 84 26.08 -15.73 30.92
N ASN A 85 26.53 -16.95 31.21
CA ASN A 85 27.93 -17.31 31.01
C ASN A 85 28.23 -17.70 29.56
N ASN A 86 27.32 -18.43 28.89
CA ASN A 86 27.53 -18.88 27.52
C ASN A 86 26.18 -19.24 26.83
N PRO A 87 25.53 -18.27 26.15
CA PRO A 87 24.27 -18.49 25.42
C PRO A 87 24.38 -19.59 24.36
N LYS A 88 25.53 -19.65 23.68
CA LYS A 88 25.80 -20.65 22.64
C LYS A 88 25.84 -22.07 23.23
N ALA A 89 26.55 -22.27 24.33
CA ALA A 89 26.59 -23.59 24.98
C ALA A 89 25.22 -24.04 25.49
N PHE A 90 24.40 -23.10 25.98
CA PHE A 90 23.01 -23.41 26.32
C PHE A 90 22.21 -23.85 25.09
N PHE A 91 22.31 -23.11 23.98
CA PHE A 91 21.65 -23.43 22.71
C PHE A 91 22.08 -24.80 22.18
N ASP A 92 23.39 -24.99 21.98
CA ASP A 92 23.97 -26.22 21.42
C ASP A 92 23.49 -27.43 22.22
N ARG A 93 23.61 -27.38 23.56
CA ARG A 93 23.22 -28.49 24.42
C ARG A 93 21.73 -28.79 24.34
N ARG A 94 20.86 -27.78 24.20
CA ARG A 94 19.41 -28.00 24.06
C ARG A 94 19.08 -28.73 22.76
N VAL A 95 19.72 -28.33 21.67
CA VAL A 95 19.53 -28.95 20.35
C VAL A 95 20.14 -30.34 20.30
N GLU A 96 21.37 -30.51 20.76
CA GLU A 96 22.08 -31.79 20.81
C GLU A 96 21.34 -32.82 21.67
N ASN A 97 20.86 -32.44 22.86
CA ASN A 97 20.08 -33.34 23.70
C ASN A 97 18.79 -33.78 23.01
N ALA A 98 18.06 -32.86 22.36
CA ALA A 98 16.83 -33.22 21.65
C ALA A 98 17.09 -34.17 20.47
N ILE A 99 18.19 -33.96 19.73
CA ILE A 99 18.62 -34.87 18.68
C ILE A 99 18.95 -36.25 19.27
N ALA A 100 19.79 -36.31 20.29
CA ALA A 100 20.21 -37.55 20.93
C ALA A 100 19.02 -38.32 21.53
N ASP A 101 18.10 -37.61 22.20
CA ASP A 101 16.90 -38.20 22.81
C ASP A 101 15.93 -38.77 21.75
N SER A 102 15.96 -38.25 20.52
CA SER A 102 15.16 -38.78 19.41
C SER A 102 15.70 -40.10 18.84
N GLY A 103 17.00 -40.35 18.97
CA GLY A 103 17.70 -41.48 18.34
C GLY A 103 17.69 -41.49 16.81
N LEU A 104 17.18 -40.43 16.16
CA LEU A 104 17.03 -40.35 14.70
C LEU A 104 18.38 -40.13 14.00
N ASP A 105 19.33 -39.46 14.65
CA ASP A 105 20.69 -39.26 14.13
C ASP A 105 21.44 -40.58 13.94
N THR A 106 21.30 -41.49 14.90
CA THR A 106 21.85 -42.84 14.86
C THR A 106 21.20 -43.63 13.73
N LYS A 107 19.86 -43.57 13.59
CA LYS A 107 19.15 -44.21 12.48
C LYS A 107 19.58 -43.68 11.11
N VAL A 108 19.82 -42.37 10.99
CA VAL A 108 20.33 -41.75 9.75
C VAL A 108 21.73 -42.30 9.42
N ALA A 109 22.61 -42.44 10.41
CA ALA A 109 23.93 -43.01 10.23
C ALA A 109 23.86 -44.49 9.80
N ASP A 110 23.07 -45.30 10.52
CA ASP A 110 22.90 -46.74 10.25
C ASP A 110 22.33 -46.99 8.85
N LEU A 111 21.28 -46.26 8.45
CA LEU A 111 20.71 -46.35 7.10
C LEU A 111 21.68 -45.86 6.03
N GLY A 112 22.46 -44.82 6.32
CA GLY A 112 23.49 -44.31 5.41
C GLY A 112 24.57 -45.35 5.12
N GLU A 113 25.00 -46.12 6.14
CA GLU A 113 25.93 -47.24 5.95
C GLU A 113 25.29 -48.39 5.17
N ALA A 114 24.05 -48.77 5.50
CA ALA A 114 23.32 -49.82 4.79
C ALA A 114 23.12 -49.48 3.30
N ILE A 115 22.79 -48.22 2.97
CA ILE A 115 22.66 -47.73 1.60
C ILE A 115 24.00 -47.83 0.86
N LYS A 116 25.10 -47.39 1.47
CA LYS A 116 26.44 -47.51 0.84
C LYS A 116 26.80 -48.95 0.51
N ALA A 117 26.47 -49.89 1.42
CA ALA A 117 26.69 -51.32 1.18
C ALA A 117 25.82 -51.82 0.01
N LEU A 118 24.53 -51.50 -0.01
CA LEU A 118 23.60 -51.87 -1.08
C LEU A 118 23.97 -51.25 -2.44
N GLU A 119 24.48 -50.02 -2.46
CA GLU A 119 24.97 -49.36 -3.67
C GLU A 119 26.21 -50.06 -4.23
N ALA A 120 27.17 -50.43 -3.37
CA ALA A 120 28.34 -51.20 -3.79
C ALA A 120 27.93 -52.56 -4.38
N ASP A 121 27.03 -53.26 -3.69
CA ASP A 121 26.47 -54.54 -4.11
C ASP A 121 25.74 -54.47 -5.46
N TYR A 122 24.93 -53.43 -5.67
CA TYR A 122 24.20 -53.22 -6.92
C TYR A 122 25.14 -52.85 -8.07
N ASN A 123 26.15 -52.03 -7.81
CA ASN A 123 27.13 -51.60 -8.82
C ASN A 123 28.08 -52.72 -9.25
N ALA A 124 28.29 -53.73 -8.41
CA ALA A 124 29.10 -54.91 -8.73
C ALA A 124 28.42 -55.90 -9.70
N LEU A 125 27.13 -55.75 -9.98
CA LEU A 125 26.39 -56.63 -10.89
C LEU A 125 26.67 -56.28 -12.36
N GLU A 126 27.14 -57.26 -13.14
CA GLU A 126 27.43 -57.09 -14.58
C GLU A 126 26.16 -56.88 -15.42
N ASP A 127 25.07 -57.60 -15.11
CA ASP A 127 23.78 -57.47 -15.79
C ASP A 127 22.68 -56.93 -14.86
N LYS A 128 22.33 -55.66 -15.09
CA LYS A 128 21.33 -54.91 -14.33
C LYS A 128 19.88 -55.30 -14.67
N THR A 129 19.66 -56.21 -15.63
CA THR A 129 18.31 -56.65 -16.04
C THR A 129 17.81 -57.87 -15.28
N THR A 130 18.70 -58.53 -14.51
CA THR A 130 18.39 -59.73 -13.73
C THR A 130 17.36 -59.47 -12.62
N PRO A 131 16.57 -60.48 -12.20
CA PRO A 131 15.67 -60.37 -11.05
C PRO A 131 16.38 -59.94 -9.76
N GLU A 132 17.62 -60.40 -9.55
CA GLU A 132 18.45 -60.01 -8.41
C GLU A 132 18.83 -58.52 -8.46
N ALA A 133 19.28 -58.02 -9.62
CA ALA A 133 19.57 -56.60 -9.79
C ALA A 133 18.32 -55.72 -9.56
N LYS A 134 17.15 -56.16 -10.03
CA LYS A 134 15.88 -55.47 -9.80
C LYS A 134 15.48 -55.48 -8.32
N ALA A 135 15.66 -56.59 -7.62
CA ALA A 135 15.37 -56.68 -6.18
C ALA A 135 16.31 -55.80 -5.35
N LYS A 136 17.62 -55.84 -5.59
CA LYS A 136 18.60 -54.98 -4.90
C LYS A 136 18.36 -53.50 -5.18
N LYS A 137 17.99 -53.15 -6.42
CA LYS A 137 17.61 -51.77 -6.78
C LYS A 137 16.36 -51.31 -6.04
N ALA A 138 15.32 -52.14 -5.96
CA ALA A 138 14.09 -51.81 -5.23
C ALA A 138 14.34 -51.66 -3.72
N GLU A 139 15.18 -52.51 -3.13
CA GLU A 139 15.58 -52.40 -1.73
C GLU A 139 16.39 -51.12 -1.46
N LEU A 140 17.35 -50.80 -2.34
CA LEU A 140 18.11 -49.56 -2.29
C LEU A 140 17.21 -48.32 -2.37
N ASP A 141 16.27 -48.30 -3.31
CA ASP A 141 15.34 -47.18 -3.48
C ASP A 141 14.42 -47.03 -2.25
N THR A 142 13.92 -48.15 -1.71
CA THR A 142 13.13 -48.16 -0.46
C THR A 142 13.93 -47.59 0.72
N LYS A 143 15.20 -48.00 0.87
CA LYS A 143 16.07 -47.51 1.95
C LYS A 143 16.43 -46.03 1.78
N LYS A 144 16.60 -45.55 0.54
CA LYS A 144 16.77 -44.12 0.25
C LYS A 144 15.52 -43.31 0.62
N GLU A 145 14.33 -43.78 0.27
CA GLU A 145 13.08 -43.15 0.69
C GLU A 145 12.92 -43.13 2.21
N GLU A 146 13.27 -44.22 2.90
CA GLU A 146 13.28 -44.30 4.37
C GLU A 146 14.26 -43.30 4.99
N LEU A 147 15.48 -43.21 4.44
CA LEU A 147 16.49 -42.25 4.89
C LEU A 147 15.99 -40.80 4.74
N GLU A 148 15.38 -40.45 3.62
CA GLU A 148 14.83 -39.10 3.42
C GLU A 148 13.68 -38.78 4.38
N LYS A 149 12.82 -39.75 4.71
CA LYS A 149 11.77 -39.59 5.73
C LYS A 149 12.37 -39.34 7.12
N ILE A 150 13.34 -40.16 7.55
CA ILE A 150 13.98 -40.00 8.86
C ILE A 150 14.77 -38.69 8.94
N LYS A 151 15.46 -38.28 7.86
CA LYS A 151 16.11 -36.97 7.81
C LYS A 151 15.09 -35.83 7.99
N ALA A 152 13.93 -35.92 7.34
CA ALA A 152 12.88 -34.93 7.51
C ALA A 152 12.32 -34.90 8.95
N GLU A 153 12.17 -36.06 9.61
CA GLU A 153 11.79 -36.14 11.02
C GLU A 153 12.87 -35.55 11.94
N LEU A 154 14.14 -35.86 11.70
CA LEU A 154 15.26 -35.31 12.44
C LEU A 154 15.32 -33.79 12.29
N GLU A 155 15.05 -33.26 11.11
CA GLU A 155 15.01 -31.81 10.88
C GLU A 155 13.85 -31.13 11.62
N LYS A 156 12.70 -31.81 11.75
CA LYS A 156 11.59 -31.34 12.61
C LYS A 156 12.01 -31.27 14.08
N VAL A 157 12.65 -32.32 14.60
CA VAL A 157 13.18 -32.35 15.98
C VAL A 157 14.17 -31.20 16.21
N LYS A 158 15.10 -30.99 15.27
CA LYS A 158 16.05 -29.87 15.32
C LYS A 158 15.36 -28.52 15.32
N THR A 159 14.38 -28.33 14.44
CA THR A 159 13.62 -27.07 14.33
C THR A 159 12.84 -26.79 15.61
N GLU A 160 12.17 -27.79 16.18
CA GLU A 160 11.42 -27.65 17.43
C GLU A 160 12.34 -27.36 18.63
N ALA A 161 13.48 -28.05 18.72
CA ALA A 161 14.47 -27.81 19.75
C ALA A 161 15.09 -26.40 19.63
N THR A 162 15.39 -25.99 18.40
CA THR A 162 15.90 -24.64 18.09
C THR A 162 14.88 -23.58 18.50
N TYR A 163 13.60 -23.77 18.16
CA TYR A 163 12.53 -22.85 18.51
C TYR A 163 12.41 -22.67 20.02
N LYS A 164 12.36 -23.78 20.79
CA LYS A 164 12.29 -23.74 22.26
C LYS A 164 13.54 -23.12 22.90
N ALA A 165 14.73 -23.41 22.38
CA ALA A 165 15.97 -22.85 22.90
C ALA A 165 16.06 -21.33 22.64
N THR A 166 15.74 -20.91 21.41
CA THR A 166 15.78 -19.49 21.01
C THR A 166 14.69 -18.66 21.67
N GLU A 167 13.52 -19.23 21.95
CA GLU A 167 12.46 -18.57 22.74
C GLU A 167 12.97 -18.15 24.12
N VAL A 168 13.63 -19.07 24.83
CA VAL A 168 14.21 -18.76 26.15
C VAL A 168 15.26 -17.65 26.03
N LEU A 169 16.14 -17.73 25.02
CA LEU A 169 17.19 -16.73 24.80
C LEU A 169 16.60 -15.34 24.46
N ALA A 170 15.55 -15.29 23.65
CA ALA A 170 14.89 -14.05 23.25
C ALA A 170 14.26 -13.29 24.43
N GLN A 171 13.80 -13.98 25.46
CA GLN A 171 13.11 -13.39 26.62
C GLN A 171 14.08 -12.93 27.73
N LEU A 172 15.35 -13.31 27.67
CA LEU A 172 16.31 -13.02 28.75
C LEU A 172 16.88 -11.61 28.69
N GLY A 173 17.09 -11.01 29.87
CA GLY A 173 17.48 -9.60 30.03
C GLY A 173 18.70 -9.37 30.89
N ASP A 174 19.90 -9.43 30.30
CA ASP A 174 21.09 -8.83 30.89
C ASP A 174 21.51 -7.60 30.09
N ALA A 175 22.12 -6.63 30.77
CA ALA A 175 22.48 -5.31 30.24
C ALA A 175 23.63 -5.33 29.22
N THR A 176 24.35 -6.46 29.11
CA THR A 176 25.36 -6.66 28.07
C THR A 176 24.73 -7.27 26.82
N ILE A 177 24.40 -6.39 25.87
CA ILE A 177 24.04 -6.77 24.50
C ILE A 177 25.20 -7.58 23.92
N ASN A 178 24.98 -8.88 23.71
CA ASN A 178 25.90 -9.74 22.97
C ASN A 178 25.29 -9.98 21.59
N LYS A 179 26.08 -9.84 20.52
CA LYS A 179 25.67 -10.16 19.13
C LYS A 179 25.03 -11.55 19.00
N GLU A 180 25.43 -12.50 19.84
CA GLU A 180 24.82 -13.83 19.91
C GLU A 180 23.34 -13.78 20.31
N ASN A 181 22.95 -12.93 21.27
CA ASN A 181 21.55 -12.82 21.69
C ASN A 181 20.68 -12.20 20.61
N GLU A 182 21.20 -11.22 19.85
CA GLU A 182 20.50 -10.65 18.69
C GLU A 182 20.22 -11.71 17.63
N LYS A 183 21.23 -12.52 17.32
CA LYS A 183 21.11 -13.64 16.38
C LYS A 183 20.06 -14.66 16.83
N TYR A 184 20.11 -15.11 18.07
CA TYR A 184 19.13 -16.09 18.57
C TYR A 184 17.72 -15.51 18.65
N THR A 185 17.59 -14.22 18.98
CA THR A 185 16.28 -13.54 18.98
C THR A 185 15.72 -13.42 17.57
N ALA A 186 16.55 -13.07 16.59
CA ALA A 186 16.17 -13.08 15.17
C ALA A 186 15.70 -14.48 14.71
N GLN A 187 16.42 -15.53 15.11
CA GLN A 187 16.05 -16.91 14.83
C GLN A 187 14.70 -17.29 15.47
N TYR A 188 14.47 -16.91 16.73
CA TYR A 188 13.19 -17.09 17.39
C TYR A 188 12.05 -16.40 16.64
N VAL A 189 12.23 -15.13 16.25
CA VAL A 189 11.19 -14.35 15.54
C VAL A 189 10.80 -15.00 14.21
N VAL A 190 11.78 -15.45 13.42
CA VAL A 190 11.51 -16.13 12.14
C VAL A 190 10.75 -17.44 12.35
N LEU A 191 11.17 -18.27 13.32
CA LEU A 191 10.49 -19.52 13.64
C LEU A 191 9.09 -19.28 14.22
N ALA A 192 8.93 -18.28 15.10
CA ALA A 192 7.66 -17.92 15.69
C ALA A 192 6.68 -17.39 14.65
N TYR A 193 7.15 -16.63 13.66
CA TYR A 193 6.30 -16.16 12.58
C TYR A 193 5.86 -17.28 11.63
N ALA A 194 6.74 -18.26 11.35
CA ALA A 194 6.36 -19.45 10.61
C ALA A 194 5.27 -20.26 11.36
N ASP A 195 5.43 -20.43 12.68
CA ASP A 195 4.47 -21.08 13.57
C ASP A 195 3.13 -20.32 13.65
N PHE A 196 3.18 -18.98 13.68
CA PHE A 196 2.00 -18.11 13.58
C PHE A 196 1.20 -18.36 12.32
N LYS A 197 1.86 -18.37 11.15
CA LYS A 197 1.18 -18.59 9.86
C LYS A 197 0.51 -19.97 9.81
N ALA A 198 1.21 -21.02 10.22
CA ALA A 198 0.65 -22.37 10.28
C ALA A 198 -0.53 -22.46 11.27
N SER A 199 -0.44 -21.75 12.39
CA SER A 199 -1.52 -21.71 13.39
C SER A 199 -2.73 -20.91 12.91
N LEU A 200 -2.53 -19.84 12.14
CA LEU A 200 -3.61 -19.06 11.52
C LEU A 200 -4.33 -19.85 10.43
N GLU A 201 -3.58 -20.58 9.59
CA GLU A 201 -4.16 -21.49 8.60
C GLU A 201 -5.04 -22.55 9.28
N LYS A 202 -4.54 -23.18 10.34
CA LYS A 202 -5.29 -24.15 11.14
C LYS A 202 -6.52 -23.53 11.81
N LEU A 203 -6.43 -22.30 12.30
CA LEU A 203 -7.59 -21.58 12.83
C LEU A 203 -8.66 -21.42 11.75
N GLY A 204 -8.26 -21.06 10.52
CA GLY A 204 -9.13 -20.93 9.36
C GLY A 204 -9.86 -22.21 8.92
N GLU A 205 -9.43 -23.39 9.39
CA GLU A 205 -10.18 -24.64 9.22
C GLU A 205 -11.45 -24.70 10.10
N THR A 206 -11.49 -23.89 11.17
CA THR A 206 -12.55 -23.92 12.19
C THR A 206 -13.40 -22.65 12.25
N VAL A 207 -12.91 -21.52 11.71
CA VAL A 207 -13.60 -20.23 11.67
C VAL A 207 -13.46 -19.60 10.29
N ASP A 208 -14.40 -18.76 9.90
CA ASP A 208 -14.26 -17.98 8.66
C ASP A 208 -13.50 -16.67 8.92
N VAL A 209 -12.23 -16.62 8.55
CA VAL A 209 -11.41 -15.41 8.76
C VAL A 209 -11.76 -14.26 7.82
N ASN A 210 -12.42 -14.54 6.69
CA ASN A 210 -12.74 -13.53 5.67
C ASN A 210 -14.16 -12.99 5.81
N TYR A 211 -15.10 -13.84 6.25
CA TYR A 211 -16.51 -13.52 6.46
C TYR A 211 -17.00 -14.02 7.82
N PRO A 212 -16.32 -13.61 8.92
CA PRO A 212 -16.59 -14.15 10.25
C PRO A 212 -18.01 -13.83 10.68
N ASN A 213 -18.62 -14.75 11.43
CA ASN A 213 -19.74 -14.43 12.31
C ASN A 213 -19.22 -13.86 13.65
N LYS A 214 -20.12 -13.53 14.58
CA LYS A 214 -19.74 -12.97 15.90
C LYS A 214 -18.85 -13.90 16.74
N GLU A 215 -19.11 -15.20 16.76
CA GLU A 215 -18.31 -16.19 17.49
C GLU A 215 -16.92 -16.38 16.85
N ASP A 216 -16.86 -16.35 15.51
CA ASP A 216 -15.58 -16.38 14.78
C ASP A 216 -14.70 -15.20 15.19
N VAL A 217 -15.27 -13.99 15.29
CA VAL A 217 -14.55 -12.76 15.71
C VAL A 217 -13.91 -12.92 17.07
N GLU A 218 -14.59 -13.53 18.05
CA GLU A 218 -14.05 -13.77 19.40
C GLU A 218 -12.82 -14.67 19.34
N LYS A 219 -12.92 -15.83 18.68
CA LYS A 219 -11.81 -16.79 18.52
C LYS A 219 -10.62 -16.18 17.77
N ILE A 220 -10.88 -15.43 16.71
CA ILE A 220 -9.85 -14.74 15.93
C ILE A 220 -9.15 -13.69 16.79
N SER A 221 -9.91 -12.90 17.56
CA SER A 221 -9.34 -11.85 18.42
C SER A 221 -8.48 -12.43 19.54
N GLU A 222 -8.91 -13.53 20.17
CA GLU A 222 -8.14 -14.27 21.18
C GLU A 222 -6.85 -14.85 20.58
N PHE A 223 -6.92 -15.41 19.37
CA PHE A 223 -5.76 -15.91 18.65
C PHE A 223 -4.70 -14.81 18.48
N TYR A 224 -5.06 -13.68 17.86
CA TYR A 224 -4.12 -12.57 17.67
C TYR A 224 -3.60 -12.00 19.00
N GLN A 225 -4.45 -11.92 20.05
CA GLN A 225 -4.00 -11.48 21.39
C GLN A 225 -2.92 -12.41 21.95
N SER A 226 -3.08 -13.72 21.83
CA SER A 226 -2.12 -14.69 22.35
C SER A 226 -0.73 -14.55 21.70
N TRP A 227 -0.68 -14.16 20.41
CA TRP A 227 0.56 -13.90 19.68
C TRP A 227 1.20 -12.57 20.06
N ILE A 228 0.40 -11.52 20.26
CA ILE A 228 0.87 -10.25 20.83
C ILE A 228 1.51 -10.49 22.20
N ASP A 229 0.81 -11.19 23.10
CA ASP A 229 1.30 -11.52 24.45
C ASP A 229 2.58 -12.36 24.42
N LYS A 230 2.74 -13.20 23.39
CA LYS A 230 3.95 -14.00 23.18
C LYS A 230 5.14 -13.13 22.76
N PHE A 231 4.92 -12.17 21.87
CA PHE A 231 5.97 -11.25 21.42
C PHE A 231 6.30 -10.17 22.46
N ASP A 232 5.35 -9.81 23.35
CA ASP A 232 5.58 -8.91 24.48
C ASP A 232 6.62 -9.43 25.49
N LYS A 233 6.86 -10.75 25.50
CA LYS A 233 7.88 -11.37 26.34
C LYS A 233 9.29 -11.22 25.77
N ILE A 234 9.45 -10.86 24.50
CA ILE A 234 10.76 -10.66 23.88
C ILE A 234 11.46 -9.49 24.57
N ASN A 235 12.70 -9.73 25.00
CA ASN A 235 13.48 -8.68 25.62
C ASN A 235 13.95 -7.66 24.57
N LYS A 236 13.51 -6.41 24.70
CA LYS A 236 13.85 -5.33 23.76
C LYS A 236 15.36 -5.07 23.63
N ASN A 237 16.16 -5.39 24.66
CA ASN A 237 17.61 -5.23 24.62
C ASN A 237 18.30 -6.25 23.69
N ASN A 238 17.62 -7.35 23.36
CA ASN A 238 18.13 -8.33 22.40
C ASN A 238 17.74 -8.00 20.94
N LEU A 239 17.02 -6.89 20.72
CA LEU A 239 16.64 -6.47 19.38
C LEU A 239 17.62 -5.43 18.85
N ASN A 240 18.12 -5.61 17.64
CA ASN A 240 18.75 -4.56 16.84
C ASN A 240 17.69 -3.87 15.95
N VAL A 241 18.10 -2.94 15.09
CA VAL A 241 17.21 -2.19 14.19
C VAL A 241 16.31 -3.12 13.37
N THR A 242 16.89 -4.11 12.68
CA THR A 242 16.16 -5.03 11.80
C THR A 242 15.19 -5.94 12.55
N SER A 243 15.62 -6.52 13.67
CA SER A 243 14.73 -7.37 14.49
C SER A 243 13.67 -6.55 15.25
N THR A 244 13.93 -5.27 15.53
CA THR A 244 12.91 -4.32 16.04
C THR A 244 11.83 -4.08 14.99
N ALA A 245 12.20 -3.85 13.72
CA ALA A 245 11.25 -3.73 12.61
C ALA A 245 10.32 -4.95 12.52
N TRP A 246 10.90 -6.16 12.61
CA TRP A 246 10.14 -7.40 12.55
C TRP A 246 9.15 -7.56 13.73
N VAL A 247 9.63 -7.38 14.95
CA VAL A 247 8.81 -7.60 16.17
C VAL A 247 7.72 -6.53 16.29
N SER A 248 8.08 -5.25 16.18
CA SER A 248 7.12 -4.16 16.32
C SER A 248 6.15 -4.12 15.13
N GLY A 249 6.62 -4.41 13.91
CA GLY A 249 5.76 -4.53 12.73
C GLY A 249 4.71 -5.65 12.87
N LEU A 250 5.14 -6.87 13.22
CA LEU A 250 4.22 -8.01 13.41
C LEU A 250 3.19 -7.75 14.50
N LYS A 251 3.61 -7.16 15.62
CA LYS A 251 2.68 -6.77 16.68
C LYS A 251 1.64 -5.77 16.20
N TYR A 252 2.07 -4.75 15.46
CA TYR A 252 1.16 -3.74 14.92
C TYR A 252 0.15 -4.37 13.95
N ASP A 253 0.58 -5.26 13.04
CA ASP A 253 -0.32 -6.02 12.16
C ASP A 253 -1.39 -6.78 12.94
N TRP A 254 -0.99 -7.47 14.02
CA TRP A 254 -1.92 -8.22 14.88
C TRP A 254 -2.86 -7.31 15.67
N GLU A 255 -2.40 -6.12 16.08
CA GLU A 255 -3.26 -5.11 16.70
C GLU A 255 -4.28 -4.55 15.71
N ILE A 256 -3.89 -4.31 14.46
CA ILE A 256 -4.79 -3.91 13.38
C ILE A 256 -5.82 -5.01 13.11
N ALA A 257 -5.39 -6.27 13.05
CA ALA A 257 -6.27 -7.43 12.90
C ALA A 257 -7.40 -7.39 13.94
N LYS A 258 -7.01 -7.30 15.22
CA LYS A 258 -7.97 -7.23 16.33
C LYS A 258 -8.88 -6.02 16.22
N SER A 259 -8.34 -4.84 15.88
CA SER A 259 -9.12 -3.61 15.73
C SER A 259 -10.20 -3.75 14.65
N ILE A 260 -9.86 -4.38 13.52
CA ILE A 260 -10.80 -4.60 12.40
C ILE A 260 -11.88 -5.59 12.82
N TYR A 261 -11.53 -6.77 13.31
CA TYR A 261 -12.52 -7.77 13.73
C TYR A 261 -13.44 -7.25 14.84
N ALA A 262 -12.91 -6.51 15.82
CA ALA A 262 -13.68 -5.93 16.91
C ALA A 262 -14.53 -4.70 16.50
N SER A 263 -14.27 -4.10 15.33
CA SER A 263 -15.01 -2.92 14.87
C SER A 263 -16.39 -3.22 14.31
N GLU A 264 -16.73 -4.50 14.13
CA GLU A 264 -17.94 -4.95 13.42
C GLU A 264 -18.03 -4.48 11.96
N SER A 265 -16.89 -4.14 11.35
CA SER A 265 -16.79 -3.78 9.92
C SER A 265 -17.34 -4.87 8.98
N ARG A 266 -17.44 -6.13 9.45
CA ARG A 266 -18.14 -7.23 8.76
C ARG A 266 -19.60 -6.91 8.42
N LEU A 267 -20.27 -6.06 9.21
CA LEU A 267 -21.70 -5.70 9.04
C LEU A 267 -21.93 -4.74 7.85
N VAL A 268 -20.87 -4.07 7.39
CA VAL A 268 -20.84 -3.31 6.13
C VAL A 268 -20.07 -4.07 5.03
N GLY A 269 -19.97 -5.40 5.18
CA GLY A 269 -19.37 -6.29 4.20
C GLY A 269 -17.89 -6.02 3.91
N SER A 270 -17.11 -5.60 4.91
CA SER A 270 -15.70 -5.26 4.69
C SER A 270 -14.91 -6.41 4.05
N TYR A 271 -14.06 -6.06 3.10
CA TYR A 271 -13.33 -7.02 2.27
C TYR A 271 -12.02 -7.44 2.93
N LEU A 272 -11.96 -8.65 3.49
CA LEU A 272 -10.80 -9.11 4.26
C LEU A 272 -9.82 -10.00 3.47
N GLU A 273 -10.18 -10.44 2.25
CA GLU A 273 -9.35 -11.39 1.48
C GLU A 273 -8.04 -10.79 0.94
N TRP A 274 -7.92 -9.47 0.84
CA TRP A 274 -6.70 -8.78 0.41
C TRP A 274 -5.73 -8.48 1.56
N GLY A 275 -6.03 -9.00 2.75
CA GLY A 275 -5.31 -8.67 3.96
C GLY A 275 -5.93 -7.49 4.71
N LEU A 276 -5.51 -7.36 5.96
CA LEU A 276 -6.18 -6.49 6.93
C LEU A 276 -5.88 -5.00 6.73
N SER A 277 -4.75 -4.65 6.10
CA SER A 277 -4.46 -3.27 5.69
C SER A 277 -5.31 -2.76 4.51
N TYR A 278 -6.19 -3.61 3.97
CA TYR A 278 -7.13 -3.30 2.89
C TYR A 278 -8.59 -3.61 3.25
N ALA A 279 -8.91 -3.66 4.56
CA ALA A 279 -10.23 -4.02 5.09
C ALA A 279 -11.29 -2.92 4.94
N TYR A 280 -11.54 -2.49 3.71
CA TYR A 280 -12.53 -1.46 3.37
C TYR A 280 -13.95 -2.06 3.25
N PRO A 281 -15.02 -1.29 3.54
CA PRO A 281 -16.41 -1.70 3.29
C PRO A 281 -16.66 -2.11 1.84
N ILE A 282 -17.72 -2.89 1.57
CA ILE A 282 -18.12 -3.20 0.19
C ILE A 282 -18.29 -1.92 -0.63
N ASN A 283 -17.61 -1.87 -1.77
CA ASN A 283 -17.56 -0.67 -2.57
C ASN A 283 -17.41 -0.98 -4.07
N ALA A 284 -17.86 -0.01 -4.87
CA ALA A 284 -17.77 -0.02 -6.32
C ALA A 284 -16.40 0.36 -6.88
N PHE A 285 -15.55 1.05 -6.11
CA PHE A 285 -14.28 1.59 -6.62
C PHE A 285 -13.25 0.48 -6.86
N TYR A 286 -13.04 -0.38 -5.87
CA TYR A 286 -12.23 -1.60 -6.00
C TYR A 286 -13.02 -2.80 -6.52
N ASP A 287 -14.26 -2.58 -6.93
CA ASP A 287 -15.18 -3.60 -7.44
C ASP A 287 -15.38 -4.80 -6.48
N THR A 288 -15.17 -4.57 -5.18
CA THR A 288 -15.32 -5.59 -4.14
C THR A 288 -16.75 -6.11 -4.07
N ILE A 289 -17.73 -5.24 -4.37
CA ILE A 289 -19.15 -5.63 -4.43
C ILE A 289 -19.41 -6.68 -5.50
N SER A 290 -18.86 -6.52 -6.70
CA SER A 290 -19.07 -7.46 -7.81
C SER A 290 -18.34 -8.78 -7.56
N SER A 291 -17.24 -8.77 -6.82
CA SER A 291 -16.51 -10.01 -6.48
C SER A 291 -17.28 -10.97 -5.54
N ILE A 292 -18.41 -10.55 -4.95
CA ILE A 292 -19.23 -11.34 -4.02
C ILE A 292 -20.21 -12.21 -4.80
N LYS A 293 -19.85 -13.50 -4.95
CA LYS A 293 -20.64 -14.48 -5.71
C LYS A 293 -20.64 -15.88 -5.11
N GLY A 294 -21.60 -16.72 -5.49
CA GLY A 294 -21.70 -18.12 -5.08
C GLY A 294 -21.72 -18.28 -3.54
N PRO A 295 -20.97 -19.24 -2.97
CA PRO A 295 -20.95 -19.45 -1.51
C PRO A 295 -20.53 -18.23 -0.69
N LYS A 296 -19.71 -17.32 -1.25
CA LYS A 296 -19.31 -16.07 -0.60
C LYS A 296 -20.50 -15.12 -0.45
N ALA A 297 -21.40 -15.06 -1.43
CA ALA A 297 -22.60 -14.23 -1.37
C ALA A 297 -23.49 -14.60 -0.17
N THR A 298 -23.68 -15.89 0.10
CA THR A 298 -24.44 -16.36 1.27
C THR A 298 -23.83 -15.87 2.60
N LYS A 299 -22.49 -15.91 2.71
CA LYS A 299 -21.78 -15.50 3.92
C LYS A 299 -21.86 -13.98 4.15
N VAL A 300 -21.67 -13.19 3.10
CA VAL A 300 -21.81 -11.73 3.17
C VAL A 300 -23.26 -11.34 3.45
N LEU A 301 -24.22 -11.97 2.78
CA LEU A 301 -25.66 -11.74 3.00
C LEU A 301 -26.06 -11.94 4.46
N LYS A 302 -25.56 -13.01 5.11
CA LYS A 302 -25.76 -13.24 6.55
C LYS A 302 -25.28 -12.05 7.38
N ASN A 303 -24.07 -11.55 7.12
CA ASN A 303 -23.50 -10.43 7.87
C ASN A 303 -24.24 -9.10 7.60
N LEU A 304 -24.67 -8.84 6.37
CA LEU A 304 -25.43 -7.63 6.06
C LEU A 304 -26.86 -7.66 6.64
N LYS A 305 -27.48 -8.83 6.76
CA LYS A 305 -28.77 -8.98 7.46
C LYS A 305 -28.65 -8.62 8.94
N GLU A 306 -27.61 -9.12 9.61
CA GLU A 306 -27.31 -8.71 10.99
C GLU A 306 -27.00 -7.21 11.09
N GLY A 307 -26.29 -6.66 10.10
CA GLY A 307 -26.04 -5.22 10.00
C GLY A 307 -27.33 -4.41 9.91
N LEU A 308 -28.28 -4.87 9.08
CA LEU A 308 -29.61 -4.26 8.94
C LEU A 308 -30.40 -4.28 10.26
N GLU A 309 -30.44 -5.42 10.96
CA GLU A 309 -31.07 -5.56 12.28
C GLU A 309 -30.44 -4.62 13.32
N SER A 310 -29.16 -4.33 13.15
CA SER A 310 -28.33 -3.54 14.07
C SER A 310 -28.21 -2.06 13.68
N ASN A 311 -28.91 -1.62 12.63
CA ASN A 311 -28.81 -0.27 12.06
C ASN A 311 -27.37 0.14 11.67
N VAL A 312 -26.61 -0.83 11.16
CA VAL A 312 -25.26 -0.69 10.59
C VAL A 312 -25.34 -0.91 9.07
N VAL A 313 -25.80 0.12 8.37
CA VAL A 313 -26.10 0.09 6.93
C VAL A 313 -25.37 1.24 6.24
N LEU A 314 -24.82 1.03 5.04
CA LEU A 314 -24.20 2.12 4.26
C LEU A 314 -25.24 3.18 3.82
N SER A 315 -24.80 4.38 3.45
CA SER A 315 -25.71 5.43 2.97
C SER A 315 -26.39 5.07 1.65
N LYS A 316 -27.59 5.62 1.39
CA LYS A 316 -28.31 5.37 0.13
C LYS A 316 -27.51 5.76 -1.11
N VAL A 317 -26.73 6.84 -1.04
CA VAL A 317 -25.83 7.27 -2.14
C VAL A 317 -24.76 6.22 -2.44
N VAL A 318 -24.10 5.66 -1.40
CA VAL A 318 -23.08 4.60 -1.58
C VAL A 318 -23.72 3.30 -2.07
N ILE A 319 -24.87 2.92 -1.51
CA ILE A 319 -25.61 1.73 -1.95
C ILE A 319 -25.97 1.85 -3.44
N LYS A 320 -26.43 3.02 -3.89
CA LYS A 320 -26.76 3.23 -5.32
C LYS A 320 -25.55 3.06 -6.24
N ASN A 321 -24.37 3.55 -5.82
CA ASN A 321 -23.12 3.30 -6.57
C ASN A 321 -22.79 1.80 -6.66
N ASN A 322 -22.95 1.07 -5.55
CA ASN A 322 -22.72 -0.37 -5.50
C ASN A 322 -23.71 -1.15 -6.37
N VAL A 323 -25.00 -0.76 -6.37
CA VAL A 323 -26.03 -1.34 -7.25
C VAL A 323 -25.69 -1.15 -8.71
N LYS A 324 -25.27 0.06 -9.08
CA LYS A 324 -24.81 0.34 -10.44
C LYS A 324 -23.66 -0.61 -10.85
N ALA A 325 -22.66 -0.75 -9.99
CA ALA A 325 -21.46 -1.54 -10.29
C ALA A 325 -21.79 -3.01 -10.62
N PHE A 326 -22.53 -3.71 -9.75
CA PHE A 326 -22.86 -5.12 -10.02
C PHE A 326 -23.87 -5.28 -11.18
N LEU A 327 -24.75 -4.30 -11.41
CA LEU A 327 -25.65 -4.31 -12.58
C LEU A 327 -24.87 -4.26 -13.88
N SER A 328 -23.90 -3.35 -13.97
CA SER A 328 -22.99 -3.26 -15.10
C SER A 328 -22.15 -4.54 -15.27
N ALA A 329 -21.73 -5.17 -14.17
CA ALA A 329 -20.89 -6.37 -14.23
C ALA A 329 -21.64 -7.65 -14.65
N TYR A 330 -22.89 -7.84 -14.19
CA TYR A 330 -23.59 -9.14 -14.31
C TYR A 330 -24.91 -9.11 -15.08
N TYR A 331 -25.45 -7.93 -15.35
CA TYR A 331 -26.82 -7.79 -15.89
C TYR A 331 -26.86 -6.98 -17.19
N SER A 332 -25.73 -6.85 -17.89
CA SER A 332 -25.63 -6.08 -19.14
C SER A 332 -26.61 -6.57 -20.22
N GLU A 333 -26.77 -7.89 -20.40
CA GLU A 333 -27.74 -8.47 -21.34
C GLU A 333 -29.18 -8.08 -21.01
N GLN A 334 -29.56 -8.14 -19.72
CA GLN A 334 -30.90 -7.79 -19.26
C GLN A 334 -31.16 -6.28 -19.38
N LEU A 335 -30.15 -5.47 -19.08
CA LEU A 335 -30.21 -4.02 -19.28
C LEU A 335 -30.33 -3.64 -20.76
N LEU A 336 -29.61 -4.35 -21.65
CA LEU A 336 -29.74 -4.16 -23.10
C LEU A 336 -31.12 -4.54 -23.60
N ALA A 337 -31.66 -5.67 -23.14
CA ALA A 337 -33.01 -6.10 -23.47
C ALA A 337 -34.06 -5.07 -23.00
N PHE A 338 -33.90 -4.50 -21.81
CA PHE A 338 -34.72 -3.39 -21.34
C PHE A 338 -34.59 -2.15 -22.25
N ALA A 339 -33.37 -1.72 -22.55
CA ALA A 339 -33.10 -0.55 -23.37
C ALA A 339 -33.71 -0.67 -24.78
N LYS A 340 -33.73 -1.88 -25.37
CA LYS A 340 -34.32 -2.17 -26.70
C LYS A 340 -35.81 -2.52 -26.66
N GLY A 341 -36.35 -2.84 -25.49
CA GLY A 341 -37.74 -3.27 -25.31
C GLY A 341 -38.74 -2.12 -25.52
N THR A 342 -39.99 -2.31 -25.09
CA THR A 342 -41.03 -1.25 -25.13
C THR A 342 -41.28 -0.59 -23.78
N GLU A 343 -40.92 -1.24 -22.67
CA GLU A 343 -41.06 -0.72 -21.30
C GLU A 343 -40.28 0.59 -21.11
N THR A 344 -40.85 1.61 -20.48
CA THR A 344 -40.18 2.90 -20.23
C THR A 344 -39.41 2.92 -18.91
N GLU A 345 -39.84 2.09 -17.96
CA GLU A 345 -39.22 1.88 -16.65
C GLU A 345 -39.34 0.42 -16.23
N LYS A 346 -38.45 -0.04 -15.34
CA LYS A 346 -38.47 -1.40 -14.78
C LYS A 346 -37.83 -1.43 -13.39
N LEU A 347 -38.35 -2.25 -12.47
CA LEU A 347 -37.70 -2.43 -11.17
C LEU A 347 -36.34 -3.11 -11.34
N VAL A 348 -35.35 -2.68 -10.56
CA VAL A 348 -34.02 -3.32 -10.54
C VAL A 348 -34.14 -4.80 -10.11
N SER A 349 -35.05 -5.12 -9.19
CA SER A 349 -35.34 -6.51 -8.81
C SER A 349 -35.81 -7.37 -9.99
N ASP A 350 -36.55 -6.80 -10.94
CA ASP A 350 -37.05 -7.52 -12.11
C ASP A 350 -35.95 -7.76 -13.14
N ILE A 351 -35.01 -6.80 -13.29
CA ILE A 351 -33.76 -7.02 -14.03
C ILE A 351 -33.00 -8.19 -13.43
N ILE A 352 -32.81 -8.20 -12.11
CA ILE A 352 -32.08 -9.27 -11.42
C ILE A 352 -32.76 -10.64 -11.59
N ASN A 353 -34.08 -10.71 -11.39
CA ASN A 353 -34.86 -11.94 -11.53
C ASN A 353 -34.87 -12.49 -12.96
N SER A 354 -34.79 -11.62 -13.96
CA SER A 354 -34.78 -12.03 -15.37
C SER A 354 -33.47 -12.70 -15.81
N ASN A 355 -32.38 -12.56 -15.03
CA ASN A 355 -31.13 -13.25 -15.32
C ASN A 355 -31.23 -14.74 -14.95
N THR A 356 -31.05 -15.60 -15.96
CA THR A 356 -31.15 -17.06 -15.83
C THR A 356 -29.80 -17.77 -15.70
N THR A 357 -28.69 -17.05 -15.87
CA THR A 357 -27.33 -17.62 -15.92
C THR A 357 -26.57 -17.47 -14.60
N LEU A 358 -26.87 -16.44 -13.81
CA LEU A 358 -26.25 -16.18 -12.53
C LEU A 358 -26.81 -17.12 -11.45
N ASP A 359 -25.92 -17.59 -10.56
CA ASP A 359 -26.28 -18.53 -9.49
C ASP A 359 -27.27 -17.92 -8.50
N LYS A 360 -27.98 -18.80 -7.79
CA LYS A 360 -29.07 -18.42 -6.90
C LYS A 360 -28.55 -17.59 -5.72
N GLU A 361 -27.44 -18.00 -5.12
CA GLU A 361 -26.84 -17.36 -3.95
C GLU A 361 -26.44 -15.91 -4.25
N THR A 362 -25.82 -15.65 -5.39
CA THR A 362 -25.49 -14.31 -5.86
C THR A 362 -26.74 -13.48 -6.11
N LYS A 363 -27.76 -14.05 -6.78
CA LYS A 363 -29.03 -13.32 -7.03
C LYS A 363 -29.77 -12.98 -5.74
N ASP A 364 -29.84 -13.90 -4.78
CA ASP A 364 -30.47 -13.66 -3.48
C ASP A 364 -29.77 -12.50 -2.74
N PHE A 365 -28.43 -12.45 -2.79
CA PHE A 365 -27.66 -11.33 -2.25
C PHE A 365 -28.00 -10.01 -2.94
N HIS A 366 -27.98 -9.94 -4.28
CA HIS A 366 -28.31 -8.72 -5.01
C HIS A 366 -29.76 -8.27 -4.76
N LEU A 367 -30.72 -9.21 -4.72
CA LEU A 367 -32.13 -8.92 -4.41
C LEU A 367 -32.30 -8.33 -3.01
N PHE A 368 -31.65 -8.92 -2.00
CA PHE A 368 -31.63 -8.37 -0.65
C PHE A 368 -31.02 -6.95 -0.63
N TYR A 369 -29.92 -6.76 -1.36
CA TYR A 369 -29.20 -5.49 -1.39
C TYR A 369 -30.07 -4.34 -1.94
N VAL A 370 -30.83 -4.58 -3.00
CA VAL A 370 -31.68 -3.55 -3.64
C VAL A 370 -33.02 -3.34 -2.95
N ASN A 371 -33.58 -4.37 -2.30
CA ASN A 371 -34.93 -4.31 -1.73
C ASN A 371 -34.95 -4.01 -0.23
N GLU A 372 -34.04 -4.62 0.54
CA GLU A 372 -34.03 -4.55 2.00
C GLU A 372 -32.91 -3.63 2.48
N TYR A 373 -31.67 -3.88 2.06
CA TYR A 373 -30.50 -3.11 2.52
C TYR A 373 -30.59 -1.63 2.13
N TYR A 374 -30.94 -1.30 0.87
CA TYR A 374 -31.16 0.08 0.43
C TYR A 374 -32.23 0.81 1.27
N LYS A 375 -33.36 0.14 1.57
CA LYS A 375 -34.46 0.73 2.35
C LYS A 375 -34.14 0.87 3.83
N GLY A 376 -33.23 0.03 4.34
CA GLY A 376 -32.76 0.06 5.72
C GLY A 376 -31.90 1.27 6.09
N SER A 377 -31.34 1.98 5.10
CA SER A 377 -30.53 3.16 5.34
C SER A 377 -31.39 4.41 5.63
N ASP A 378 -31.11 5.11 6.73
CA ASP A 378 -31.84 6.31 7.17
C ASP A 378 -31.06 7.62 6.98
N HIS A 379 -29.82 7.56 6.48
CA HIS A 379 -28.91 8.69 6.27
C HIS A 379 -28.37 8.74 4.84
N GLY A 380 -27.72 9.86 4.48
CA GLY A 380 -27.15 10.08 3.15
C GLY A 380 -28.14 9.73 2.03
N LYS A 381 -29.37 10.25 2.15
CA LYS A 381 -30.55 9.76 1.41
C LYS A 381 -30.51 10.06 -0.09
N GLY A 382 -29.88 11.17 -0.49
CA GLY A 382 -29.83 11.59 -1.88
C GLY A 382 -31.21 11.76 -2.49
N GLU A 383 -31.43 11.17 -3.66
CA GLU A 383 -32.74 11.18 -4.33
C GLU A 383 -33.86 10.46 -3.54
N ASP A 384 -33.52 9.65 -2.53
CA ASP A 384 -34.42 8.94 -1.60
C ASP A 384 -35.58 8.18 -2.28
N LEU A 385 -35.22 7.24 -3.15
CA LEU A 385 -36.20 6.46 -3.91
C LEU A 385 -36.90 5.43 -3.01
N ALA A 386 -38.19 5.20 -3.25
CA ALA A 386 -38.94 4.14 -2.57
C ALA A 386 -38.54 2.75 -3.09
N ASP A 387 -38.36 2.63 -4.40
CA ASP A 387 -37.90 1.44 -5.10
C ASP A 387 -36.88 1.84 -6.16
N LEU A 388 -35.82 1.05 -6.31
CA LEU A 388 -34.82 1.27 -7.34
C LEU A 388 -35.34 0.79 -8.70
N LYS A 389 -35.26 1.66 -9.69
CA LYS A 389 -35.72 1.41 -11.06
C LYS A 389 -34.62 1.72 -12.06
N VAL A 390 -34.69 1.06 -13.21
CA VAL A 390 -34.02 1.48 -14.43
C VAL A 390 -35.02 2.17 -15.35
N LEU A 391 -34.56 3.19 -16.07
CA LEU A 391 -35.38 4.11 -16.87
C LEU A 391 -34.74 4.29 -18.25
N LYS A 392 -35.56 4.43 -19.29
CA LYS A 392 -35.08 4.79 -20.64
C LYS A 392 -34.79 6.26 -20.82
N GLU A 393 -35.56 7.09 -20.14
CA GLU A 393 -35.45 8.54 -20.18
C GLU A 393 -34.89 9.06 -18.85
N ASN A 394 -34.16 10.17 -18.91
CA ASN A 394 -33.55 10.78 -17.73
C ASN A 394 -34.59 11.57 -16.89
N THR A 395 -35.60 10.88 -16.35
CA THR A 395 -36.70 11.52 -15.62
C THR A 395 -36.30 12.00 -14.23
N TYR A 396 -35.24 11.43 -13.63
CA TYR A 396 -34.68 11.87 -12.35
C TYR A 396 -33.67 13.02 -12.46
N ASN A 397 -33.39 13.51 -13.68
CA ASN A 397 -32.40 14.57 -13.92
C ASN A 397 -31.02 14.20 -13.37
N GLU A 398 -30.58 12.97 -13.68
CA GLU A 398 -29.21 12.53 -13.44
C GLU A 398 -28.23 13.45 -14.18
N VAL A 399 -27.21 13.89 -13.47
CA VAL A 399 -26.16 14.77 -14.00
C VAL A 399 -24.89 14.00 -14.34
N GLU A 400 -24.65 12.84 -13.71
CA GLU A 400 -23.50 11.99 -13.98
C GLU A 400 -23.74 10.51 -13.58
N ASN A 401 -22.77 9.65 -13.91
CA ASN A 401 -22.76 8.22 -13.58
C ASN A 401 -23.94 7.40 -14.16
N THR A 402 -24.52 7.80 -15.29
CA THR A 402 -25.49 6.97 -16.04
C THR A 402 -24.90 5.60 -16.40
N ILE A 403 -25.74 4.57 -16.53
CA ILE A 403 -25.33 3.24 -17.00
C ILE A 403 -25.29 3.28 -18.53
N GLU A 404 -24.19 2.81 -19.11
CA GLU A 404 -24.04 2.67 -20.56
C GLU A 404 -23.91 1.18 -20.90
N VAL A 405 -24.70 0.72 -21.86
CA VAL A 405 -24.72 -0.69 -22.30
C VAL A 405 -24.48 -0.73 -23.80
N PHE A 406 -23.43 -1.45 -24.20
CA PHE A 406 -23.07 -1.59 -25.59
C PHE A 406 -23.75 -2.80 -26.24
N ASP A 407 -24.28 -2.59 -27.44
CA ASP A 407 -24.85 -3.64 -28.29
C ASP A 407 -23.91 -3.93 -29.45
N GLU A 408 -23.30 -5.12 -29.43
CA GLU A 408 -22.40 -5.57 -30.49
C GLU A 408 -23.13 -5.80 -31.82
N THR A 409 -24.45 -6.03 -31.81
CA THR A 409 -25.22 -6.39 -33.01
C THR A 409 -25.49 -5.20 -33.92
N ASP A 410 -25.67 -4.01 -33.35
CA ASP A 410 -25.88 -2.77 -34.10
C ASP A 410 -24.79 -1.70 -33.85
N ASN A 411 -23.77 -2.05 -33.06
CA ASN A 411 -22.62 -1.20 -32.72
C ASN A 411 -23.04 0.13 -32.07
N LYS A 412 -24.06 0.10 -31.20
CA LYS A 412 -24.57 1.28 -30.48
C LYS A 412 -24.47 1.14 -28.98
N THR A 413 -24.28 2.26 -28.31
CA THR A 413 -24.37 2.35 -26.84
C THR A 413 -25.73 2.91 -26.46
N TYR A 414 -26.44 2.18 -25.60
CA TYR A 414 -27.71 2.57 -25.02
C TYR A 414 -27.49 3.10 -23.61
N LYS A 415 -28.14 4.23 -23.28
CA LYS A 415 -28.11 4.80 -21.92
C LYS A 415 -29.28 4.27 -21.12
N VAL A 416 -28.99 3.85 -19.90
CA VAL A 416 -29.98 3.41 -18.91
C VAL A 416 -29.84 4.31 -17.67
N TYR A 417 -30.93 4.99 -17.34
CA TYR A 417 -31.04 5.92 -16.20
C TYR A 417 -31.72 5.22 -15.01
N GLY A 418 -31.90 5.94 -13.91
CA GLY A 418 -32.52 5.51 -12.65
C GLY A 418 -31.54 5.30 -11.49
N LEU A 419 -30.24 5.16 -11.78
CA LEU A 419 -29.19 4.85 -10.80
C LEU A 419 -27.99 5.82 -10.84
N GLY A 420 -27.97 6.78 -11.77
CA GLY A 420 -26.98 7.85 -11.81
C GLY A 420 -27.13 8.83 -10.65
N LEU A 421 -26.17 9.74 -10.50
CA LEU A 421 -26.20 10.77 -9.46
C LEU A 421 -27.00 11.98 -9.95
N THR A 422 -27.93 12.43 -9.12
CA THR A 422 -28.72 13.66 -9.28
C THR A 422 -28.10 14.80 -8.48
N GLU A 423 -28.56 16.03 -8.66
CA GLU A 423 -28.15 17.15 -7.79
C GLU A 423 -28.49 16.88 -6.31
N LYS A 424 -29.56 16.14 -6.01
CA LYS A 424 -29.89 15.75 -4.62
C LYS A 424 -28.86 14.79 -4.04
N ASP A 425 -28.32 13.88 -4.85
CA ASP A 425 -27.24 12.99 -4.40
C ASP A 425 -25.93 13.75 -4.20
N LEU A 426 -25.60 14.68 -5.11
CA LEU A 426 -24.37 15.49 -5.00
C LEU A 426 -24.40 16.43 -3.79
N THR A 427 -25.59 16.90 -3.37
CA THR A 427 -25.78 17.80 -2.23
C THR A 427 -26.16 17.09 -0.94
N ALA A 428 -26.33 15.76 -0.96
CA ALA A 428 -26.65 14.98 0.23
C ALA A 428 -25.51 15.05 1.26
N LYS A 429 -25.84 15.53 2.45
CA LYS A 429 -24.95 15.52 3.62
C LYS A 429 -25.01 14.18 4.34
N ASN A 430 -24.06 13.93 5.23
CA ASN A 430 -24.04 12.74 6.10
C ASN A 430 -24.07 11.44 5.28
N VAL A 431 -23.26 11.36 4.22
CA VAL A 431 -23.17 10.21 3.30
C VAL A 431 -22.07 9.21 3.67
N GLY A 432 -21.13 9.59 4.55
CA GLY A 432 -20.03 8.74 4.99
C GLY A 432 -20.31 7.97 6.28
N LEU A 433 -19.29 7.25 6.75
CA LEU A 433 -19.45 6.17 7.75
C LEU A 433 -19.90 6.68 9.12
N ASN A 434 -19.40 7.81 9.62
CA ASN A 434 -19.80 8.33 10.94
C ASN A 434 -21.31 8.60 11.08
N SER A 435 -22.05 8.66 9.97
CA SER A 435 -23.51 8.85 9.99
C SER A 435 -24.28 7.56 10.35
N ILE A 436 -23.59 6.42 10.39
CA ILE A 436 -24.15 5.14 10.83
C ILE A 436 -24.35 5.18 12.35
N LYS A 437 -25.60 5.14 12.78
CA LYS A 437 -25.98 5.25 14.19
C LYS A 437 -25.70 3.98 14.99
N GLY A 438 -25.79 2.80 14.37
CA GLY A 438 -25.74 1.53 15.09
C GLY A 438 -26.92 1.33 16.05
N SER A 439 -26.72 0.48 17.07
CA SER A 439 -27.69 0.15 18.12
C SER A 439 -27.01 0.12 19.51
N GLU A 440 -27.78 -0.12 20.58
CA GLU A 440 -27.23 -0.31 21.93
C GLU A 440 -26.22 -1.48 22.02
N ASN A 441 -26.37 -2.50 21.17
CA ASN A 441 -25.58 -3.73 21.21
C ASN A 441 -24.52 -3.82 20.10
N THR A 442 -24.44 -2.82 19.24
CA THR A 442 -23.55 -2.80 18.08
C THR A 442 -22.77 -1.51 17.99
N THR A 443 -21.86 -1.46 17.05
CA THR A 443 -21.00 -0.33 16.80
C THR A 443 -21.74 0.84 16.15
N THR A 444 -21.27 2.04 16.41
CA THR A 444 -21.50 3.20 15.54
C THR A 444 -20.53 3.16 14.35
N GLY A 445 -20.83 3.92 13.30
CA GLY A 445 -19.92 4.10 12.18
C GLY A 445 -18.56 4.68 12.56
N LYS A 446 -18.49 5.41 13.67
CA LYS A 446 -17.25 5.92 14.25
C LYS A 446 -16.22 4.81 14.47
N LYS A 447 -16.58 3.71 15.12
CA LYS A 447 -15.62 2.63 15.44
C LYS A 447 -15.11 1.93 14.17
N ILE A 448 -15.98 1.78 13.17
CA ILE A 448 -15.62 1.21 11.87
C ILE A 448 -14.58 2.12 11.21
N TYR A 449 -14.89 3.42 11.15
CA TYR A 449 -13.99 4.39 10.54
C TYR A 449 -12.70 4.60 11.34
N ASP A 450 -12.72 4.59 12.67
CA ASP A 450 -11.52 4.70 13.51
C ASP A 450 -10.55 3.55 13.24
N SER A 451 -11.05 2.31 13.12
CA SER A 451 -10.22 1.16 12.73
C SER A 451 -9.63 1.32 11.33
N ILE A 452 -10.41 1.84 10.38
CA ILE A 452 -9.96 2.13 9.02
C ILE A 452 -8.89 3.22 9.01
N LEU A 453 -9.13 4.32 9.72
CA LEU A 453 -8.23 5.45 9.85
C LEU A 453 -6.92 5.02 10.51
N LYS A 454 -6.97 4.12 11.51
CA LYS A 454 -5.77 3.58 12.17
C LYS A 454 -4.90 2.79 11.20
N PHE A 455 -5.45 1.88 10.39
CA PHE A 455 -4.61 1.16 9.42
C PHE A 455 -4.19 2.04 8.23
N SER A 456 -5.00 3.04 7.87
CA SER A 456 -4.72 3.94 6.74
C SER A 456 -3.63 4.96 7.09
N THR A 457 -3.69 5.56 8.27
CA THR A 457 -2.71 6.57 8.72
C THR A 457 -1.53 5.96 9.47
N THR A 458 -1.66 4.71 9.93
CA THR A 458 -0.73 4.03 10.85
C THR A 458 -0.38 4.87 12.08
N SER A 459 -1.38 5.56 12.60
CA SER A 459 -1.29 6.46 13.75
C SER A 459 -2.51 6.27 14.65
N ASN A 460 -2.45 6.84 15.84
CA ASN A 460 -3.61 6.94 16.74
C ASN A 460 -4.29 8.32 16.65
N ASP A 461 -4.02 9.10 15.59
CA ASP A 461 -4.65 10.40 15.38
C ASP A 461 -6.17 10.23 15.23
N SER A 462 -6.93 11.07 15.91
CA SER A 462 -8.38 11.15 15.74
C SER A 462 -8.76 11.72 14.36
N ALA A 463 -9.99 11.46 13.93
CA ALA A 463 -10.51 12.05 12.69
C ALA A 463 -10.43 13.60 12.69
N GLN A 464 -10.63 14.24 13.84
CA GLN A 464 -10.50 15.69 13.98
C GLN A 464 -9.05 16.18 13.79
N GLU A 465 -8.07 15.47 14.35
CA GLU A 465 -6.65 15.81 14.19
C GLU A 465 -6.21 15.64 12.73
N VAL A 466 -6.65 14.56 12.08
CA VAL A 466 -6.39 14.30 10.66
C VAL A 466 -7.06 15.37 9.78
N PHE A 467 -8.31 15.75 10.08
CA PHE A 467 -9.03 16.83 9.40
C PHE A 467 -8.29 18.16 9.50
N GLU A 468 -7.96 18.58 10.72
CA GLU A 468 -7.32 19.88 10.96
C GLU A 468 -5.95 19.94 10.29
N SER A 469 -5.16 18.87 10.41
CA SER A 469 -3.86 18.80 9.77
C SER A 469 -3.98 18.88 8.25
N GLY A 470 -4.92 18.17 7.63
CA GLY A 470 -5.16 18.25 6.18
C GLY A 470 -5.62 19.64 5.74
N TYR A 471 -6.55 20.25 6.48
CA TYR A 471 -7.09 21.57 6.14
C TYR A 471 -6.02 22.66 6.21
N GLN A 472 -5.21 22.67 7.28
CA GLN A 472 -4.17 23.68 7.48
C GLN A 472 -3.05 23.55 6.45
N THR A 473 -2.58 22.34 6.16
CA THR A 473 -1.58 22.15 5.11
C THR A 473 -2.14 22.52 3.74
N SER A 474 -3.44 22.31 3.51
CA SER A 474 -4.10 22.78 2.28
C SER A 474 -4.09 24.29 2.12
N LYS A 475 -4.43 25.04 3.19
CA LYS A 475 -4.38 26.51 3.14
C LYS A 475 -2.97 27.03 2.95
N LYS A 476 -1.99 26.44 3.65
CA LYS A 476 -0.59 26.83 3.52
C LYS A 476 -0.04 26.62 2.11
N ALA A 477 -0.32 25.48 1.50
CA ALA A 477 0.14 25.21 0.14
C ALA A 477 -0.48 26.17 -0.89
N SER A 478 -1.75 26.59 -0.73
CA SER A 478 -2.35 27.62 -1.59
C SER A 478 -1.62 28.97 -1.53
N GLU A 479 -1.04 29.35 -0.38
CA GLU A 479 -0.18 30.54 -0.27
C GLU A 479 1.07 30.42 -1.15
N ASN A 480 1.75 29.27 -1.11
CA ASN A 480 2.94 29.02 -1.93
C ASN A 480 2.61 28.95 -3.43
N MET A 481 1.43 28.45 -3.78
CA MET A 481 0.92 28.49 -5.16
C MET A 481 0.70 29.93 -5.64
N ILE A 482 0.15 30.81 -4.79
CA ILE A 482 0.00 32.25 -5.10
C ILE A 482 1.35 32.93 -5.31
N LEU A 483 2.34 32.65 -4.46
CA LEU A 483 3.69 33.21 -4.61
C LEU A 483 4.34 32.77 -5.93
N THR A 484 4.19 31.50 -6.29
CA THR A 484 4.70 30.96 -7.56
C THR A 484 3.99 31.60 -8.75
N ALA A 485 2.66 31.71 -8.71
CA ALA A 485 1.87 32.37 -9.76
C ALA A 485 2.28 33.85 -9.95
N LYS A 486 2.61 34.54 -8.85
CA LYS A 486 3.14 35.91 -8.90
C LYS A 486 4.51 35.98 -9.58
N ALA A 487 5.41 35.03 -9.31
CA ALA A 487 6.71 34.93 -9.97
C ALA A 487 6.56 34.65 -11.48
N VAL A 488 5.65 33.74 -11.86
CA VAL A 488 5.31 33.46 -13.27
C VAL A 488 4.77 34.71 -13.96
N ALA A 489 3.81 35.40 -13.34
CA ALA A 489 3.24 36.64 -13.89
C ALA A 489 4.33 37.71 -14.09
N LYS A 490 5.26 37.85 -13.13
CA LYS A 490 6.41 38.76 -13.25
C LYS A 490 7.30 38.39 -14.43
N LEU A 491 7.65 37.12 -14.59
CA LEU A 491 8.54 36.66 -15.66
C LEU A 491 7.93 36.92 -17.04
N ILE A 492 6.64 36.63 -17.23
CA ILE A 492 5.93 36.80 -18.50
C ILE A 492 5.69 38.28 -18.81
N THR A 493 5.19 39.06 -17.83
CA THR A 493 4.79 40.46 -18.04
C THR A 493 5.94 41.45 -17.90
N GLY A 494 7.07 41.04 -17.31
CA GLY A 494 8.24 41.89 -17.04
C GLY A 494 8.09 42.82 -15.83
N THR A 495 6.98 42.77 -15.09
CA THR A 495 6.68 43.69 -13.98
C THR A 495 5.98 42.98 -12.81
N ASP A 496 6.15 43.49 -11.59
CA ASP A 496 5.50 42.94 -10.38
C ASP A 496 4.06 43.42 -10.17
N LYS A 497 3.62 44.44 -10.92
CA LYS A 497 2.32 45.12 -10.82
C LYS A 497 1.69 45.23 -12.20
N GLY A 498 0.42 45.64 -12.24
CA GLY A 498 -0.32 45.81 -13.48
C GLY A 498 -1.07 44.55 -13.90
N VAL A 499 -2.20 44.80 -14.57
CA VAL A 499 -3.18 43.80 -14.93
C VAL A 499 -2.59 42.76 -15.87
N TRP A 500 -2.83 41.48 -15.60
CA TRP A 500 -2.52 40.38 -16.51
C TRP A 500 -3.77 39.54 -16.76
N ASN A 501 -4.35 39.73 -17.95
CA ASN A 501 -5.58 39.07 -18.37
C ASN A 501 -5.37 38.30 -19.70
N PRO A 502 -4.65 37.17 -19.70
CA PRO A 502 -4.40 36.43 -20.94
C PRO A 502 -5.70 35.82 -21.48
N THR A 503 -5.80 35.76 -22.80
CA THR A 503 -6.79 34.92 -23.50
C THR A 503 -6.17 33.57 -23.76
N VAL A 504 -6.82 32.50 -23.33
CA VAL A 504 -6.37 31.11 -23.54
C VAL A 504 -7.46 30.26 -24.18
N LYS A 505 -7.07 29.20 -24.87
CA LYS A 505 -8.00 28.10 -25.20
C LYS A 505 -8.24 27.28 -23.94
N TYR A 506 -9.50 27.19 -23.53
CA TYR A 506 -9.90 26.47 -22.33
C TYR A 506 -11.14 25.63 -22.62
N ASP A 507 -11.03 24.34 -22.34
CA ASP A 507 -12.15 23.41 -22.33
C ASP A 507 -12.72 23.27 -20.91
N ALA A 508 -13.93 23.80 -20.72
CA ALA A 508 -14.65 23.72 -19.45
C ALA A 508 -15.45 22.41 -19.29
N ASP A 509 -15.69 21.69 -20.39
CA ASP A 509 -16.60 20.54 -20.48
C ASP A 509 -15.82 19.22 -20.66
N GLY A 510 -14.54 19.28 -21.02
CA GLY A 510 -13.65 18.15 -21.22
C GLY A 510 -14.17 17.21 -22.31
N LEU A 511 -14.60 16.00 -21.92
CA LEU A 511 -15.20 15.03 -22.86
C LEU A 511 -16.66 15.33 -23.20
N GLY A 512 -17.24 16.41 -22.67
CA GLY A 512 -18.57 16.84 -23.01
C GLY A 512 -18.71 17.35 -24.46
N LYS A 513 -19.86 17.95 -24.77
CA LYS A 513 -20.21 18.33 -26.15
C LYS A 513 -19.64 19.68 -26.56
N GLN A 514 -19.19 20.49 -25.59
CA GLN A 514 -18.69 21.83 -25.87
C GLN A 514 -17.25 21.76 -26.37
N GLU A 515 -16.92 22.57 -27.37
CA GLU A 515 -15.53 22.73 -27.81
C GLU A 515 -14.78 23.69 -26.89
N ALA A 516 -13.44 23.60 -26.88
CA ALA A 516 -12.60 24.57 -26.20
C ALA A 516 -12.78 25.97 -26.80
N VAL A 517 -12.99 26.97 -25.94
CA VAL A 517 -13.25 28.36 -26.36
C VAL A 517 -12.16 29.32 -25.88
N ASP A 518 -12.03 30.45 -26.58
CA ASP A 518 -11.17 31.55 -26.13
C ASP A 518 -11.76 32.17 -24.87
N THR A 519 -11.02 32.09 -23.77
CA THR A 519 -11.43 32.57 -22.46
C THR A 519 -10.42 33.59 -21.95
N VAL A 520 -10.92 34.78 -21.61
CA VAL A 520 -10.12 35.82 -20.94
C VAL A 520 -10.08 35.51 -19.44
N LEU A 521 -8.91 35.24 -18.90
CA LEU A 521 -8.72 34.91 -17.49
C LEU A 521 -8.21 36.13 -16.72
N LYS A 522 -8.84 36.48 -15.59
CA LYS A 522 -8.45 37.66 -14.81
C LYS A 522 -7.46 37.28 -13.71
N ILE A 523 -6.21 37.04 -14.09
CA ILE A 523 -5.22 36.41 -13.22
C ILE A 523 -4.60 37.39 -12.22
N ARG A 524 -4.20 38.59 -12.66
CA ARG A 524 -3.53 39.57 -11.80
C ARG A 524 -4.19 40.95 -11.91
N ASP A 525 -4.47 41.58 -10.77
CA ASP A 525 -5.00 42.95 -10.72
C ASP A 525 -3.91 44.01 -10.89
N ALA A 526 -4.28 45.30 -10.81
CA ALA A 526 -3.34 46.41 -10.99
C ALA A 526 -2.30 46.50 -9.85
N GLU A 527 -2.69 46.10 -8.65
CA GLU A 527 -1.87 46.10 -7.43
C GLU A 527 -0.87 44.94 -7.39
N GLY A 528 -1.08 43.90 -8.22
CA GLY A 528 -0.22 42.73 -8.33
C GLY A 528 -0.70 41.53 -7.51
N ASN A 529 -1.96 41.53 -7.05
CA ASN A 529 -2.58 40.40 -6.36
C ASN A 529 -3.02 39.34 -7.39
N ILE A 530 -2.83 38.07 -7.03
CA ILE A 530 -3.18 36.93 -7.89
C ILE A 530 -4.55 36.38 -7.51
N ASN A 531 -5.39 36.19 -8.52
CA ASN A 531 -6.59 35.35 -8.44
C ASN A 531 -6.19 33.89 -8.72
N LEU A 532 -5.96 33.11 -7.65
CA LEU A 532 -5.49 31.73 -7.76
C LEU A 532 -6.43 30.85 -8.60
N PRO A 533 -7.78 30.86 -8.41
CA PRO A 533 -8.68 30.12 -9.30
C PRO A 533 -8.52 30.43 -10.79
N GLU A 534 -8.30 31.68 -11.17
CA GLU A 534 -8.08 32.07 -12.57
C GLU A 534 -6.68 31.64 -13.07
N PHE A 535 -5.66 31.67 -12.20
CA PHE A 535 -4.35 31.10 -12.53
C PHE A 535 -4.42 29.58 -12.69
N ASN A 536 -5.18 28.88 -11.84
CA ASN A 536 -5.39 27.43 -11.95
C ASN A 536 -6.09 27.06 -13.27
N LYS A 537 -7.01 27.90 -13.77
CA LYS A 537 -7.57 27.74 -15.12
C LYS A 537 -6.51 27.96 -16.21
N TRP A 538 -5.62 28.94 -16.04
CA TRP A 538 -4.50 29.14 -16.97
C TRP A 538 -3.56 27.94 -17.01
N MET A 539 -3.35 27.27 -15.87
CA MET A 539 -2.61 26.00 -15.80
C MET A 539 -3.38 24.84 -16.47
N ASN A 540 -4.69 24.96 -16.68
CA ASN A 540 -5.51 23.95 -17.37
C ASN A 540 -5.84 24.30 -18.82
N GLN A 541 -5.13 25.25 -19.44
CA GLN A 541 -5.30 25.56 -20.87
C GLN A 541 -4.83 24.42 -21.78
N GLU A 542 -5.43 24.31 -22.96
CA GLU A 542 -5.29 23.15 -23.87
C GLU A 542 -3.84 22.73 -24.17
N GLN A 543 -2.95 23.69 -24.45
CA GLN A 543 -1.54 23.41 -24.82
C GLN A 543 -0.70 22.71 -23.73
N PHE A 544 -1.19 22.65 -22.48
CA PHE A 544 -0.53 21.91 -21.41
C PHE A 544 -0.82 20.41 -21.42
N PHE A 545 -1.75 19.93 -22.24
CA PHE A 545 -2.07 18.51 -22.34
C PHE A 545 -1.61 17.94 -23.67
N PHE A 546 -0.93 16.79 -23.63
CA PHE A 546 -0.45 16.12 -24.83
C PHE A 546 -1.64 15.65 -25.67
N GLY A 547 -1.68 16.04 -26.94
CA GLY A 547 -2.76 15.75 -27.89
C GLY A 547 -3.84 16.82 -27.97
N ARG A 548 -3.85 17.80 -27.05
CA ARG A 548 -4.79 18.94 -27.02
C ARG A 548 -4.16 20.24 -27.49
N GLU A 549 -2.92 20.22 -27.95
CA GLU A 549 -2.34 21.36 -28.64
C GLU A 549 -3.16 21.76 -29.86
N ASP A 550 -2.97 23.01 -30.29
CA ASP A 550 -3.62 23.53 -31.49
C ASP A 550 -3.39 22.59 -32.69
N SER A 551 -4.38 22.46 -33.56
CA SER A 551 -4.32 21.55 -34.71
C SER A 551 -3.14 21.83 -35.65
N THR A 552 -2.57 23.05 -35.62
CA THR A 552 -1.36 23.42 -36.35
C THR A 552 -0.06 22.87 -35.75
N TYR A 553 -0.07 22.34 -34.52
CA TYR A 553 1.09 21.70 -33.89
C TYR A 553 1.42 20.36 -34.57
N TYR A 554 0.40 19.54 -34.84
CA TYR A 554 0.54 18.20 -35.44
C TYR A 554 0.61 18.25 -36.98
N THR A 555 1.55 19.03 -37.51
CA THR A 555 1.84 19.06 -38.95
C THR A 555 2.32 17.69 -39.45
N GLN A 556 2.23 17.45 -40.77
CA GLN A 556 2.76 16.23 -41.37
C GLN A 556 4.24 16.00 -41.05
N GLN A 557 5.04 17.08 -41.01
CA GLN A 557 6.45 17.01 -40.64
C GLN A 557 6.63 16.55 -39.19
N LYS A 558 5.85 17.10 -38.25
CA LYS A 558 5.93 16.72 -36.82
C LYS A 558 5.52 15.26 -36.61
N LYS A 559 4.49 14.81 -37.31
CA LYS A 559 4.05 13.40 -37.30
C LYS A 559 5.16 12.46 -37.78
N GLU A 560 5.81 12.80 -38.89
CA GLU A 560 6.94 12.03 -39.41
C GLU A 560 8.16 12.05 -38.50
N GLU A 561 8.41 13.17 -37.80
CA GLU A 561 9.45 13.26 -36.77
C GLU A 561 9.18 12.25 -35.64
N LEU A 562 7.97 12.23 -35.09
CA LEU A 562 7.59 11.32 -33.99
C LEU A 562 7.64 9.84 -34.41
N GLU A 563 7.20 9.52 -35.63
CA GLU A 563 7.19 8.15 -36.13
C GLU A 563 8.58 7.58 -36.43
N LYS A 564 9.51 8.45 -36.84
CA LYS A 564 10.87 8.08 -37.23
C LYS A 564 11.87 8.25 -36.07
N ASP A 565 11.44 8.79 -34.93
CA ASP A 565 12.28 8.94 -33.75
C ASP A 565 12.66 7.55 -33.19
N PRO A 566 13.94 7.15 -33.23
CA PRO A 566 14.37 5.87 -32.69
C PRO A 566 14.10 5.72 -31.19
N ALA A 567 14.03 6.82 -30.43
CA ALA A 567 13.70 6.80 -29.00
C ALA A 567 12.23 6.44 -28.73
N LEU A 568 11.36 6.53 -29.75
CA LEU A 568 9.93 6.18 -29.67
C LEU A 568 9.60 4.82 -30.28
N ALA A 569 10.59 4.07 -30.78
CA ALA A 569 10.36 2.77 -31.43
C ALA A 569 9.63 1.77 -30.52
N ASP A 570 10.00 1.71 -29.23
CA ASP A 570 9.32 0.83 -28.27
C ASP A 570 7.95 1.37 -27.86
N ALA A 571 7.78 2.70 -27.79
CA ALA A 571 6.48 3.33 -27.55
C ALA A 571 5.48 3.00 -28.67
N ILE A 572 5.90 3.06 -29.94
CA ILE A 572 5.05 2.71 -31.09
C ILE A 572 4.60 1.25 -31.03
N LYS A 573 5.52 0.32 -30.76
CA LYS A 573 5.18 -1.11 -30.58
C LYS A 573 4.22 -1.31 -29.41
N ASN A 574 4.42 -0.57 -28.34
CA ASN A 574 3.59 -0.66 -27.14
C ASN A 574 2.17 -0.14 -27.40
N LEU A 575 2.03 1.02 -28.05
CA LEU A 575 0.74 1.58 -28.46
C LEU A 575 -0.03 0.63 -29.39
N ASP A 576 0.67 -0.05 -30.31
CA ASP A 576 0.07 -1.07 -31.18
C ASP A 576 -0.51 -2.23 -30.36
N LYS A 577 0.30 -2.80 -29.45
CA LYS A 577 -0.12 -3.87 -28.55
C LYS A 577 -1.30 -3.46 -27.65
N LEU A 578 -1.37 -2.20 -27.25
CA LEU A 578 -2.38 -1.68 -26.32
C LEU A 578 -3.66 -1.18 -27.01
N GLY A 579 -3.75 -1.27 -28.34
CA GLY A 579 -4.96 -0.99 -29.11
C GLY A 579 -5.15 0.46 -29.58
N TYR A 580 -4.09 1.25 -29.65
CA TYR A 580 -4.16 2.66 -30.10
C TYR A 580 -4.02 2.82 -31.63
N THR A 581 -3.56 1.81 -32.35
CA THR A 581 -3.34 1.87 -33.81
C THR A 581 -4.55 2.38 -34.62
N PRO A 582 -5.82 2.02 -34.31
CA PRO A 582 -6.98 2.54 -35.05
C PRO A 582 -7.19 4.05 -34.96
N LEU A 583 -6.55 4.73 -33.99
CA LEU A 583 -6.65 6.19 -33.85
C LEU A 583 -5.81 6.92 -34.89
N LYS A 584 -4.70 6.30 -35.31
CA LYS A 584 -3.74 6.88 -36.25
C LYS A 584 -4.40 7.20 -37.59
N ASN A 585 -4.20 8.41 -38.10
CA ASN A 585 -4.79 8.92 -39.35
C ASN A 585 -6.33 9.03 -39.34
N SER A 586 -6.99 8.90 -38.19
CA SER A 586 -8.45 9.01 -38.06
C SER A 586 -8.88 10.43 -37.70
N GLN A 587 -9.70 11.05 -38.55
CA GLN A 587 -10.26 12.39 -38.30
C GLN A 587 -11.54 12.36 -37.45
N THR A 588 -11.91 11.19 -36.92
CA THR A 588 -13.04 11.05 -35.99
C THR A 588 -12.78 11.90 -34.75
N LYS A 589 -13.80 12.64 -34.28
CA LYS A 589 -13.69 13.48 -33.10
C LYS A 589 -13.69 12.65 -31.81
N TYR A 590 -12.90 13.11 -30.84
CA TYR A 590 -12.85 12.64 -29.46
C TYR A 590 -12.80 13.86 -28.53
N GLY A 591 -13.96 14.25 -28.00
CA GLY A 591 -14.16 15.59 -27.43
C GLY A 591 -13.87 16.68 -28.47
N SER A 592 -13.07 17.68 -28.12
CA SER A 592 -12.64 18.77 -29.00
C SER A 592 -11.53 18.38 -30.01
N ILE A 593 -10.79 17.28 -29.79
CA ILE A 593 -9.68 16.83 -30.65
C ILE A 593 -10.08 15.74 -31.66
N THR A 594 -9.20 15.38 -32.58
CA THR A 594 -9.35 14.18 -33.43
C THR A 594 -8.63 12.97 -32.84
N ASN A 595 -9.04 11.76 -33.23
CA ASN A 595 -8.32 10.53 -32.92
C ASN A 595 -6.86 10.56 -33.41
N ASP A 596 -6.62 11.22 -34.53
CA ASP A 596 -5.27 11.45 -35.05
C ASP A 596 -4.43 12.30 -34.08
N GLN A 597 -4.97 13.42 -33.58
CA GLN A 597 -4.32 14.23 -32.54
C GLN A 597 -4.09 13.44 -31.25
N PHE A 598 -5.03 12.58 -30.85
CA PHE A 598 -4.85 11.69 -29.72
C PHE A 598 -3.60 10.83 -29.93
N TYR A 599 -3.53 10.06 -31.03
CA TYR A 599 -2.43 9.12 -31.26
C TYR A 599 -1.06 9.80 -31.21
N TYR A 600 -0.91 10.96 -31.87
CA TYR A 600 0.36 11.69 -31.84
C TYR A 600 0.61 12.39 -30.51
N GLY A 601 -0.44 12.79 -29.79
CA GLY A 601 -0.35 13.24 -28.40
C GLY A 601 0.20 12.16 -27.47
N ALA A 602 -0.23 10.91 -27.64
CA ALA A 602 0.33 9.79 -26.89
C ALA A 602 1.83 9.61 -27.15
N LEU A 603 2.28 9.72 -28.41
CA LEU A 603 3.71 9.67 -28.75
C LEU A 603 4.49 10.86 -28.16
N GLU A 604 3.93 12.06 -28.20
CA GLU A 604 4.54 13.25 -27.58
C GLU A 604 4.62 13.10 -26.05
N ALA A 605 3.63 12.47 -25.41
CA ALA A 605 3.68 12.14 -23.99
C ALA A 605 4.81 11.15 -23.68
N PHE A 606 4.94 10.05 -24.44
CA PHE A 606 6.08 9.14 -24.32
C PHE A 606 7.42 9.86 -24.46
N LYS A 607 7.53 10.80 -25.41
CA LYS A 607 8.72 11.64 -25.58
C LYS A 607 9.00 12.48 -24.33
N GLY A 608 7.98 13.13 -23.76
CA GLY A 608 8.11 13.91 -22.52
C GLY A 608 8.56 13.09 -21.31
N TYR A 609 7.98 11.90 -21.12
CA TYR A 609 8.40 11.01 -20.03
C TYR A 609 9.79 10.38 -20.25
N ASN A 610 10.18 10.10 -21.50
CA ASN A 610 11.54 9.71 -21.84
C ASN A 610 12.54 10.84 -21.51
N GLN A 611 12.22 12.08 -21.89
CA GLN A 611 13.04 13.27 -21.55
C GLN A 611 13.21 13.42 -20.02
N PHE A 612 12.13 13.21 -19.25
CA PHE A 612 12.21 13.20 -17.78
C PHE A 612 13.15 12.11 -17.26
N ARG A 613 12.99 10.86 -17.72
CA ARG A 613 13.83 9.74 -17.30
C ARG A 613 15.30 10.03 -17.60
N ASP A 614 15.60 10.43 -18.82
CA ASP A 614 16.97 10.66 -19.29
C ASP A 614 17.64 11.81 -18.53
N ALA A 615 16.88 12.85 -18.18
CA ALA A 615 17.36 13.95 -17.37
C ALA A 615 17.61 13.52 -15.92
N THR A 616 16.69 12.81 -15.28
CA THR A 616 16.65 12.71 -13.80
C THR A 616 17.20 11.41 -13.24
N MET A 617 17.18 10.30 -13.99
CA MET A 617 17.44 8.96 -13.47
C MET A 617 18.82 8.82 -12.78
N GLN A 618 19.88 9.35 -13.38
CA GLN A 618 21.23 9.29 -12.79
C GLN A 618 21.36 10.15 -11.53
N GLU A 619 20.74 11.34 -11.52
CA GLU A 619 20.70 12.17 -10.31
C GLU A 619 19.88 11.47 -9.22
N GLY A 620 18.75 10.85 -9.56
CA GLY A 620 17.94 10.06 -8.63
C GLY A 620 18.74 8.94 -7.95
N PHE A 621 19.45 8.10 -8.72
CA PHE A 621 20.26 7.02 -8.16
C PHE A 621 21.37 7.48 -7.23
N SER A 622 21.87 8.70 -7.43
CA SER A 622 22.97 9.22 -6.62
C SER A 622 22.62 9.41 -5.15
N TYR A 623 21.33 9.44 -4.80
CA TYR A 623 20.82 9.57 -3.42
C TYR A 623 20.69 8.24 -2.68
N PHE A 624 20.96 7.11 -3.35
CA PHE A 624 20.82 5.78 -2.78
C PHE A 624 22.15 5.03 -2.77
N PRO A 625 22.40 4.12 -1.80
CA PRO A 625 23.63 3.35 -1.76
C PRO A 625 23.65 2.20 -2.79
N ASN A 626 22.49 1.58 -3.05
CA ASN A 626 22.35 0.51 -4.03
C ASN A 626 21.57 1.01 -5.25
N GLN A 627 21.99 0.60 -6.44
CA GLN A 627 21.26 0.84 -7.68
C GLN A 627 20.32 -0.32 -7.97
N VAL A 628 19.09 0.02 -8.37
CA VAL A 628 18.11 -0.95 -8.88
C VAL A 628 18.14 -0.96 -10.41
N PRO A 629 17.57 -1.99 -11.07
CA PRO A 629 17.46 -2.01 -12.54
C PRO A 629 16.79 -0.76 -13.10
N ARG A 630 16.94 -0.48 -14.40
CA ARG A 630 16.24 0.62 -15.06
C ARG A 630 14.73 0.32 -15.15
N TYR A 631 13.87 1.31 -14.97
CA TYR A 631 12.42 1.19 -15.21
C TYR A 631 12.05 1.49 -16.68
N GLY A 632 11.04 0.79 -17.21
CA GLY A 632 10.43 1.09 -18.50
C GLY A 632 9.33 2.16 -18.42
N ILE A 633 8.84 2.63 -19.56
CA ILE A 633 7.69 3.55 -19.64
C ILE A 633 6.58 2.91 -20.48
N THR A 634 5.34 3.00 -20.03
CA THR A 634 4.16 2.44 -20.72
C THR A 634 2.91 3.28 -20.47
N THR A 635 1.81 2.90 -21.13
CA THR A 635 0.46 3.43 -20.86
C THR A 635 -0.55 2.30 -20.61
N TYR A 636 -1.79 2.67 -20.28
CA TYR A 636 -2.91 1.76 -20.10
C TYR A 636 -3.43 1.22 -21.43
N GLN A 637 -4.08 0.05 -21.39
CA GLN A 637 -4.82 -0.48 -22.53
C GLN A 637 -5.89 0.53 -22.97
N TYR A 638 -6.04 0.75 -24.28
CA TYR A 638 -6.95 1.76 -24.82
C TYR A 638 -8.37 1.63 -24.24
N SER A 639 -8.90 0.41 -24.12
CA SER A 639 -10.25 0.16 -23.59
C SER A 639 -10.44 0.53 -22.11
N ARG A 640 -9.37 0.63 -21.33
CA ARG A 640 -9.43 0.91 -19.88
C ARG A 640 -9.12 2.36 -19.50
N ARG A 641 -8.53 3.14 -20.41
CA ARG A 641 -7.95 4.48 -20.12
C ARG A 641 -8.89 5.47 -19.40
N ALA A 642 -10.20 5.38 -19.59
CA ALA A 642 -11.18 6.26 -18.95
C ALA A 642 -11.52 5.85 -17.51
N ASP A 643 -11.22 4.60 -17.14
CA ASP A 643 -11.44 4.05 -15.81
C ASP A 643 -10.18 4.10 -14.93
N GLU A 644 -9.03 4.49 -15.53
CA GLU A 644 -7.73 4.56 -14.86
C GLU A 644 -7.36 5.99 -14.48
N GLY A 645 -6.52 6.14 -13.44
CA GLY A 645 -5.99 7.45 -13.02
C GLY A 645 -4.95 8.03 -13.97
N VAL A 646 -4.32 9.14 -13.58
CA VAL A 646 -3.30 9.84 -14.37
C VAL A 646 -2.01 9.02 -14.58
N GLY A 647 -1.74 8.06 -13.70
CA GLY A 647 -0.65 7.09 -13.82
C GLY A 647 -0.51 6.19 -12.58
N ALA A 648 0.36 5.20 -12.68
CA ALA A 648 0.71 4.24 -11.65
C ALA A 648 2.04 3.55 -11.96
N TYR A 649 2.61 2.86 -10.99
CA TYR A 649 3.75 1.96 -11.20
C TYR A 649 3.30 0.50 -11.31
N ASN A 650 3.85 -0.22 -12.30
CA ASN A 650 3.63 -1.66 -12.46
C ASN A 650 4.97 -2.40 -12.42
N ASP A 651 5.20 -3.12 -11.33
CA ASP A 651 6.43 -3.85 -11.06
C ASP A 651 6.59 -5.12 -11.89
N ASN A 652 5.53 -5.60 -12.55
CA ASN A 652 5.52 -6.79 -13.40
C ASN A 652 5.63 -6.47 -14.90
N ALA A 653 5.62 -5.18 -15.28
CA ALA A 653 5.70 -4.77 -16.66
C ALA A 653 7.11 -5.05 -17.25
N LYS A 654 7.14 -5.66 -18.44
CA LYS A 654 8.34 -5.83 -19.27
C LYS A 654 8.06 -5.27 -20.66
N VAL A 655 8.16 -3.95 -20.78
CA VAL A 655 7.80 -3.19 -22.00
C VAL A 655 9.00 -2.78 -22.84
N GLU A 656 10.17 -2.67 -22.21
CA GLU A 656 11.45 -2.35 -22.85
C GLU A 656 12.44 -3.49 -22.58
N GLN A 657 13.41 -3.69 -23.49
CA GLN A 657 14.36 -4.82 -23.40
C GLN A 657 15.18 -4.81 -22.10
N ASP A 658 15.66 -3.64 -21.70
CA ASP A 658 16.49 -3.41 -20.51
C ASP A 658 15.72 -2.82 -19.32
N GLY A 659 14.42 -2.51 -19.49
CA GLY A 659 13.55 -2.00 -18.43
C GLY A 659 12.92 -3.11 -17.60
N PHE A 660 12.83 -2.97 -16.28
CA PHE A 660 12.17 -3.90 -15.37
C PHE A 660 11.17 -3.16 -14.49
N GLY A 661 9.91 -3.61 -14.52
CA GLY A 661 8.78 -2.78 -14.14
C GLY A 661 8.62 -1.58 -15.08
N ALA A 662 7.54 -0.84 -14.92
CA ALA A 662 7.30 0.35 -15.71
C ALA A 662 6.49 1.41 -14.96
N PHE A 663 6.85 2.67 -15.21
CA PHE A 663 5.94 3.78 -14.98
C PHE A 663 4.86 3.75 -16.07
N MET A 664 3.61 3.53 -15.66
CA MET A 664 2.42 3.62 -16.49
C MET A 664 1.79 5.02 -16.38
N PHE A 665 1.72 5.78 -17.46
CA PHE A 665 0.97 7.04 -17.50
C PHE A 665 -0.30 6.91 -18.32
N ASN A 666 -1.30 7.75 -18.07
CA ASN A 666 -2.48 7.81 -18.92
C ASN A 666 -2.20 8.63 -20.17
N ALA A 667 -2.24 7.98 -21.34
CA ALA A 667 -2.00 8.63 -22.62
C ALA A 667 -3.24 9.32 -23.19
N ASP A 668 -4.39 9.22 -22.54
CA ASP A 668 -5.61 9.91 -22.95
C ASP A 668 -5.52 11.42 -22.65
N PRO A 669 -5.65 12.30 -23.66
CA PRO A 669 -5.48 13.75 -23.46
C PRO A 669 -6.41 14.40 -22.42
N TYR A 670 -7.54 13.77 -22.07
CA TYR A 670 -8.48 14.28 -21.06
C TYR A 670 -8.27 13.70 -19.67
N TYR A 671 -7.49 12.62 -19.55
CA TYR A 671 -7.16 11.96 -18.28
C TYR A 671 -5.64 11.96 -17.99
N SER A 672 -4.85 12.55 -18.87
CA SER A 672 -3.40 12.65 -18.75
C SER A 672 -2.97 13.72 -17.75
N LEU A 673 -1.79 13.53 -17.18
CA LEU A 673 -1.12 14.55 -16.38
C LEU A 673 -0.70 15.74 -17.27
N PRO A 674 -0.92 17.00 -16.84
CA PRO A 674 -0.46 18.15 -17.58
C PRO A 674 1.07 18.26 -17.60
N LYS A 675 1.62 18.81 -18.69
CA LYS A 675 3.06 18.98 -18.95
C LYS A 675 3.82 19.65 -17.80
N TRP A 676 3.20 20.58 -17.09
CA TRP A 676 3.81 21.28 -15.95
C TRP A 676 3.87 20.45 -14.66
N SER A 677 3.26 19.28 -14.57
CA SER A 677 3.33 18.42 -13.37
C SER A 677 4.26 17.21 -13.54
N VAL A 678 4.77 16.97 -14.75
CA VAL A 678 5.55 15.78 -15.12
C VAL A 678 6.70 15.51 -14.14
N THR A 679 7.46 16.53 -13.72
CA THR A 679 8.63 16.30 -12.85
C THR A 679 8.24 15.73 -11.49
N SER A 680 7.18 16.22 -10.85
CA SER A 680 6.77 15.74 -9.52
C SER A 680 6.16 14.35 -9.61
N PHE A 681 5.18 14.18 -10.50
CA PHE A 681 4.48 12.92 -10.62
C PHE A 681 5.38 11.80 -11.17
N ALA A 682 6.22 12.07 -12.17
CA ALA A 682 7.14 11.04 -12.65
C ALA A 682 8.19 10.68 -11.58
N ASN A 683 8.58 11.63 -10.71
CA ASN A 683 9.44 11.36 -9.57
C ASN A 683 8.78 10.42 -8.54
N HIS A 684 7.45 10.52 -8.37
CA HIS A 684 6.63 9.62 -7.55
C HIS A 684 6.66 8.16 -8.05
N GLU A 685 6.60 7.96 -9.36
CA GLU A 685 6.47 6.62 -9.96
C GLU A 685 7.82 5.98 -10.34
N SER A 686 8.91 6.74 -10.33
CA SER A 686 10.21 6.33 -10.87
C SER A 686 11.28 6.06 -9.79
N VAL A 687 12.57 6.25 -10.13
CA VAL A 687 13.74 5.93 -9.28
C VAL A 687 13.68 6.57 -7.90
N MET A 688 13.08 7.75 -7.76
CA MET A 688 13.00 8.37 -6.44
C MET A 688 11.79 7.90 -5.65
N GLY A 689 10.76 7.31 -6.27
CA GLY A 689 9.55 6.85 -5.59
C GLY A 689 9.35 5.34 -5.66
N HIS A 690 8.21 4.90 -6.21
CA HIS A 690 7.76 3.50 -6.13
C HIS A 690 8.73 2.49 -6.74
N HIS A 691 9.33 2.77 -7.90
CA HIS A 691 10.24 1.83 -8.54
C HIS A 691 11.37 1.39 -7.61
N ASN A 692 12.05 2.34 -6.98
CA ASN A 692 13.16 2.03 -6.09
C ASN A 692 12.69 1.42 -4.78
N GLN A 693 11.57 1.90 -4.22
CA GLN A 693 11.00 1.31 -3.00
C GLN A 693 10.65 -0.17 -3.17
N ILE A 694 10.03 -0.54 -4.29
CA ILE A 694 9.64 -1.93 -4.58
C ILE A 694 10.87 -2.80 -4.85
N TYR A 695 11.84 -2.33 -5.64
CA TYR A 695 13.03 -3.12 -5.94
C TYR A 695 13.95 -3.29 -4.72
N TYR A 696 14.01 -2.31 -3.81
CA TYR A 696 14.70 -2.48 -2.53
C TYR A 696 14.07 -3.57 -1.67
N ALA A 697 12.74 -3.62 -1.61
CA ALA A 697 12.03 -4.68 -0.89
C ALA A 697 12.26 -6.07 -1.52
N LYS A 698 12.51 -6.14 -2.83
CA LYS A 698 12.83 -7.41 -3.53
C LYS A 698 14.28 -7.86 -3.33
N GLU A 699 15.24 -6.95 -3.42
CA GLU A 699 16.67 -7.29 -3.57
C GLU A 699 17.51 -6.99 -2.32
N PHE A 700 17.12 -6.00 -1.52
CA PHE A 700 17.99 -5.38 -0.52
C PHE A 700 17.43 -5.38 0.91
N LEU A 701 16.40 -6.18 1.20
CA LEU A 701 15.93 -6.36 2.57
C LEU A 701 17.05 -6.87 3.47
N LYS A 702 17.20 -6.20 4.62
CA LYS A 702 18.21 -6.53 5.62
C LYS A 702 17.97 -7.92 6.21
N LYS A 703 19.04 -8.69 6.37
CA LYS A 703 19.04 -10.04 6.95
C LYS A 703 19.92 -10.08 8.19
N ILE A 704 19.54 -10.92 9.17
CA ILE A 704 20.36 -11.20 10.35
C ILE A 704 20.86 -12.64 10.23
N ASP A 705 22.15 -12.84 9.98
CA ASP A 705 22.74 -14.19 9.77
C ASP A 705 22.02 -15.02 8.70
N GLY A 706 21.64 -14.36 7.59
CA GLY A 706 20.86 -14.98 6.50
C GLY A 706 19.36 -15.13 6.78
N LEU A 707 18.90 -14.85 8.00
CA LEU A 707 17.49 -14.94 8.39
C LEU A 707 16.70 -13.70 7.97
N THR A 708 15.44 -13.91 7.60
CA THR A 708 14.46 -12.88 7.26
C THR A 708 13.04 -13.41 7.42
N ILE A 709 12.09 -12.52 7.71
CA ILE A 709 10.65 -12.81 7.64
C ILE A 709 10.06 -12.53 6.25
N GLY A 710 10.85 -11.98 5.33
CA GLY A 710 10.44 -11.57 3.98
C GLY A 710 9.81 -10.17 3.92
N ASP A 711 9.39 -9.77 2.72
CA ASP A 711 8.58 -8.56 2.50
C ASP A 711 7.12 -8.87 2.80
N ILE A 712 6.71 -8.70 4.07
CA ILE A 712 5.37 -9.10 4.54
C ILE A 712 4.47 -7.92 4.90
N PHE A 713 5.05 -6.74 5.09
CA PHE A 713 4.30 -5.54 5.50
C PHE A 713 3.83 -4.80 4.25
N SER A 714 2.58 -4.36 4.25
CA SER A 714 1.97 -3.66 3.12
C SER A 714 1.06 -2.54 3.62
N TYR A 715 1.67 -1.46 4.07
CA TYR A 715 0.95 -0.25 4.51
C TYR A 715 0.95 0.83 3.44
N THR A 716 -0.25 1.22 3.00
CA THR A 716 -0.44 2.32 2.05
C THR A 716 0.19 3.61 2.57
N SER A 717 0.15 3.89 3.87
CA SER A 717 0.80 5.07 4.45
C SER A 717 2.30 5.08 4.21
N TYR A 718 2.98 3.94 4.36
CA TYR A 718 4.39 3.83 4.05
C TYR A 718 4.64 3.98 2.54
N VAL A 719 3.94 3.19 1.72
CA VAL A 719 4.22 3.08 0.28
C VAL A 719 3.96 4.40 -0.43
N GLU A 720 2.80 4.99 -0.21
CA GLU A 720 2.40 6.27 -0.81
C GLU A 720 3.10 7.45 -0.12
N GLY A 721 3.31 7.34 1.19
CA GLY A 721 4.04 8.34 1.96
C GLY A 721 5.50 8.46 1.56
N TRP A 722 6.15 7.35 1.23
CA TRP A 722 7.49 7.32 0.64
C TRP A 722 7.53 8.11 -0.66
N ALA A 723 6.67 7.76 -1.62
CA ALA A 723 6.66 8.40 -2.93
C ALA A 723 6.40 9.91 -2.80
N LEU A 724 5.45 10.31 -1.95
CA LEU A 724 5.15 11.71 -1.67
C LEU A 724 6.25 12.43 -0.88
N PHE A 725 6.95 11.74 0.04
CA PHE A 725 8.14 12.28 0.71
C PHE A 725 9.24 12.54 -0.33
N MET A 726 9.38 11.67 -1.31
CA MET A 726 10.38 11.79 -2.36
C MET A 726 10.05 12.88 -3.39
N GLU A 727 8.77 13.19 -3.61
CA GLU A 727 8.33 14.40 -4.34
C GLU A 727 8.78 15.69 -3.63
N TRP A 728 8.56 15.78 -2.31
CA TRP A 728 9.11 16.89 -1.52
C TRP A 728 10.64 16.90 -1.58
N PHE A 729 11.30 15.75 -1.42
CA PHE A 729 12.75 15.68 -1.49
C PHE A 729 13.28 16.12 -2.86
N GLY A 730 12.49 15.99 -3.94
CA GLY A 730 12.79 16.59 -5.24
C GLY A 730 12.99 18.11 -5.18
N ILE A 731 12.24 18.81 -4.32
CA ILE A 731 12.45 20.24 -4.03
C ILE A 731 13.81 20.44 -3.37
N GLU A 732 14.10 19.74 -2.28
CA GLU A 732 15.39 19.84 -1.55
C GLU A 732 16.60 19.42 -2.41
N ALA A 733 16.42 18.46 -3.31
CA ALA A 733 17.42 17.98 -4.25
C ALA A 733 17.74 19.01 -5.36
N GLY A 734 16.87 20.01 -5.53
CA GLY A 734 17.00 21.08 -6.53
C GLY A 734 16.46 20.69 -7.90
N LEU A 735 15.47 19.79 -7.99
CA LEU A 735 14.87 19.39 -9.27
C LEU A 735 14.14 20.55 -9.97
N TYR A 736 13.72 21.56 -9.22
CA TYR A 736 12.96 22.70 -9.75
C TYR A 736 13.69 24.04 -9.71
N GLY A 737 14.85 24.11 -9.05
CA GLY A 737 15.52 25.38 -8.79
C GLY A 737 16.49 25.28 -7.62
N THR A 738 17.07 26.40 -7.21
CA THR A 738 17.88 26.50 -5.99
C THR A 738 16.96 26.57 -4.77
N PRO A 739 16.96 25.56 -3.88
CA PRO A 739 16.05 25.52 -2.73
C PRO A 739 16.32 26.65 -1.74
N ASP A 740 15.27 27.14 -1.07
CA ASP A 740 15.42 28.03 0.08
C ASP A 740 15.57 27.23 1.37
N PHE A 741 16.78 26.75 1.64
CA PHE A 741 17.10 25.96 2.84
C PHE A 741 16.96 26.75 4.17
N GLU A 742 16.92 28.08 4.11
CA GLU A 742 16.85 28.95 5.31
C GLU A 742 15.40 29.23 5.73
N ASN A 743 14.42 28.97 4.86
CA ASN A 743 13.02 29.06 5.21
C ASN A 743 12.60 27.91 6.16
N GLU A 744 11.63 28.12 7.02
CA GLU A 744 11.09 27.03 7.85
C GLU A 744 9.99 26.24 7.11
N ASP A 745 9.38 26.83 6.09
CA ASP A 745 8.44 26.14 5.20
C ASP A 745 9.20 25.22 4.23
N TYR A 746 8.96 23.92 4.36
CA TYR A 746 9.52 22.87 3.50
C TYR A 746 9.13 23.00 2.03
N TYR A 747 8.06 23.72 1.74
CA TYR A 747 7.57 24.04 0.41
C TYR A 747 7.72 25.52 0.09
N ALA A 748 8.67 26.23 0.71
CA ALA A 748 8.97 27.61 0.35
C ALA A 748 9.43 27.73 -1.11
N LEU A 749 9.09 28.86 -1.73
CA LEU A 749 9.49 29.20 -3.08
C LEU A 749 11.03 29.13 -3.23
N PRO A 750 11.58 28.39 -4.21
CA PRO A 750 13.00 28.41 -4.54
C PRO A 750 13.57 29.83 -4.70
N LYS A 751 14.82 30.03 -4.27
CA LYS A 751 15.52 31.33 -4.37
C LYS A 751 15.82 31.72 -5.82
N ASP A 752 15.97 30.73 -6.69
CA ASP A 752 16.36 30.92 -8.09
C ASP A 752 15.83 29.75 -8.93
N PHE A 753 15.17 30.07 -10.05
CA PHE A 753 14.63 29.09 -11.00
C PHE A 753 15.47 28.97 -12.28
N ARG A 754 16.56 29.73 -12.42
CA ARG A 754 17.34 29.78 -13.67
C ARG A 754 18.13 28.51 -13.95
N LEU A 755 18.41 27.69 -12.93
CA LEU A 755 19.07 26.40 -13.06
C LEU A 755 18.36 25.38 -12.17
N ALA A 756 18.18 24.17 -12.66
CA ALA A 756 17.58 23.07 -11.93
C ALA A 756 18.19 21.72 -12.35
N LYS A 757 18.01 20.71 -11.50
CA LYS A 757 18.48 19.34 -11.76
C LYS A 757 17.41 18.43 -12.38
N GLY A 758 16.18 18.91 -12.52
CA GLY A 758 15.06 18.19 -13.14
C GLY A 758 15.13 18.19 -14.67
N ILE A 759 13.97 18.30 -15.32
CA ILE A 759 13.82 18.18 -16.78
C ILE A 759 14.60 19.22 -17.60
N THR A 760 15.06 20.31 -16.98
CA THR A 760 15.84 21.38 -17.63
C THR A 760 17.35 21.28 -17.39
N ASN A 761 17.85 20.19 -16.81
CA ASN A 761 19.26 20.05 -16.41
C ASN A 761 20.29 20.07 -17.56
N PHE A 762 19.81 20.09 -18.81
CA PHE A 762 20.64 20.36 -19.98
C PHE A 762 21.18 21.80 -20.00
N LEU A 763 20.52 22.76 -19.34
CA LEU A 763 21.02 24.12 -19.16
C LEU A 763 21.93 24.19 -17.92
N ARG A 764 23.18 24.61 -18.13
CA ARG A 764 24.23 24.62 -17.08
C ARG A 764 24.83 26.01 -16.80
N THR A 765 24.19 27.07 -17.30
CA THR A 765 24.69 28.44 -17.23
C THR A 765 23.55 29.44 -17.11
N THR A 766 23.79 30.51 -16.35
CA THR A 766 22.92 31.70 -16.29
C THR A 766 23.45 32.84 -17.17
N SER A 767 24.66 32.70 -17.73
CA SER A 767 25.24 33.67 -18.67
C SER A 767 24.75 33.37 -20.09
N LYS A 768 24.17 34.39 -20.72
CA LYS A 768 23.63 34.36 -22.08
C LYS A 768 24.67 33.90 -23.09
N GLU A 769 25.88 34.40 -22.98
CA GLU A 769 26.99 34.18 -23.92
C GLU A 769 27.34 32.69 -24.03
N LYS A 770 27.19 31.96 -22.92
CA LYS A 770 27.51 30.52 -22.79
C LYS A 770 26.37 29.59 -23.20
N VAL A 771 25.17 30.10 -23.51
CA VAL A 771 24.06 29.28 -23.99
C VAL A 771 24.41 28.73 -25.38
N THR A 772 24.26 27.40 -25.54
CA THR A 772 24.59 26.68 -26.77
C THR A 772 23.36 26.49 -27.66
N GLN A 773 23.58 26.21 -28.95
CA GLN A 773 22.49 25.91 -29.88
C GLN A 773 21.73 24.63 -29.49
N ASP A 774 22.43 23.61 -28.98
CA ASP A 774 21.81 22.37 -28.47
C ASP A 774 20.85 22.66 -27.32
N GLN A 775 21.23 23.53 -26.37
CA GLN A 775 20.36 23.93 -25.26
C GLN A 775 19.10 24.68 -25.75
N ILE A 776 19.25 25.55 -26.76
CA ILE A 776 18.12 26.24 -27.40
C ILE A 776 17.18 25.22 -28.06
N THR A 777 17.72 24.26 -28.81
CA THR A 777 16.91 23.20 -29.45
C THR A 777 16.17 22.37 -28.40
N LYS A 778 16.83 21.98 -27.30
CA LYS A 778 16.21 21.20 -26.24
C LYS A 778 15.05 21.91 -25.55
N ILE A 779 15.15 23.21 -25.25
CA ILE A 779 14.03 23.94 -24.64
C ILE A 779 12.90 24.24 -25.63
N LYS A 780 13.19 24.40 -26.92
CA LYS A 780 12.16 24.48 -27.98
C LYS A 780 11.41 23.15 -28.16
N ASP A 781 12.10 22.03 -27.93
CA ASP A 781 11.53 20.69 -28.06
C ASP A 781 10.81 20.21 -26.78
N LEU A 782 11.27 20.61 -25.60
CA LEU A 782 10.74 20.18 -24.31
C LEU A 782 9.22 20.44 -24.22
N HIS A 783 8.45 19.35 -24.07
CA HIS A 783 6.99 19.37 -23.96
C HIS A 783 6.29 20.13 -25.10
N GLY A 784 6.84 20.03 -26.32
CA GLY A 784 6.33 20.69 -27.51
C GLY A 784 6.55 22.21 -27.54
N GLY A 785 7.54 22.70 -26.79
CA GLY A 785 7.91 24.12 -26.79
C GLY A 785 6.94 25.04 -26.07
N VAL A 786 6.03 24.49 -25.25
CA VAL A 786 5.02 25.27 -24.52
C VAL A 786 5.64 26.39 -23.67
N TYR A 787 6.78 26.12 -23.02
CA TYR A 787 7.49 27.11 -22.20
C TYR A 787 8.15 28.20 -23.04
N TRP A 788 8.69 27.83 -24.20
CA TRP A 788 9.23 28.77 -25.17
C TRP A 788 8.15 29.75 -25.62
N ASN A 789 6.99 29.24 -26.01
CA ASN A 789 5.90 30.08 -26.52
C ASN A 789 5.31 30.99 -25.43
N LEU A 790 5.04 30.44 -24.24
CA LEU A 790 4.39 31.16 -23.15
C LEU A 790 5.23 32.30 -22.58
N VAL A 791 6.55 32.12 -22.46
CA VAL A 791 7.40 33.15 -21.85
C VAL A 791 7.48 34.44 -22.68
N SER A 792 7.24 34.33 -24.00
CA SER A 792 7.18 35.46 -24.93
C SER A 792 5.76 35.92 -25.29
N SER A 793 4.74 35.42 -24.59
CA SER A 793 3.32 35.66 -24.95
C SER A 793 2.84 37.10 -24.74
N VAL A 794 3.50 37.85 -23.84
CA VAL A 794 3.21 39.27 -23.57
C VAL A 794 4.31 40.16 -24.14
N ASN A 795 5.57 39.84 -23.81
CA ASN A 795 6.73 40.57 -24.29
C ASN A 795 7.53 39.69 -25.26
N ALA A 796 7.62 40.11 -26.52
CA ALA A 796 8.43 39.41 -27.51
C ALA A 796 9.92 39.40 -27.11
N ILE A 797 10.59 38.25 -27.32
CA ILE A 797 12.02 38.08 -27.06
C ILE A 797 12.68 37.70 -28.38
N SER A 798 13.59 38.54 -28.89
CA SER A 798 14.22 38.34 -30.21
C SER A 798 15.55 37.59 -30.16
N ASP A 799 16.22 37.59 -29.01
CA ASP A 799 17.50 36.90 -28.81
C ASP A 799 17.24 35.47 -28.30
N ASP A 800 17.51 34.47 -29.14
CA ASP A 800 17.25 33.06 -28.84
C ASP A 800 17.96 32.56 -27.57
N LYS A 801 19.12 33.13 -27.23
CA LYS A 801 19.86 32.74 -26.01
C LYS A 801 19.19 33.32 -24.76
N GLU A 802 18.74 34.57 -24.81
CA GLU A 802 17.94 35.15 -23.74
C GLU A 802 16.59 34.43 -23.58
N HIS A 803 15.95 34.10 -24.70
CA HIS A 803 14.69 33.37 -24.72
C HIS A 803 14.85 32.00 -24.07
N ALA A 804 15.91 31.26 -24.40
CA ALA A 804 16.20 29.97 -23.78
C ALA A 804 16.35 30.07 -22.25
N LEU A 805 17.08 31.08 -21.74
CA LEU A 805 17.22 31.29 -20.29
C LEU A 805 15.86 31.52 -19.61
N LYS A 806 15.03 32.41 -20.19
CA LYS A 806 13.71 32.74 -19.66
C LYS A 806 12.72 31.56 -19.78
N ALA A 807 12.78 30.81 -20.87
CA ALA A 807 11.93 29.64 -21.08
C ALA A 807 12.27 28.50 -20.10
N VAL A 808 13.55 28.28 -19.80
CA VAL A 808 13.98 27.34 -18.74
C VAL A 808 13.51 27.82 -17.37
N GLU A 809 13.66 29.11 -17.07
CA GLU A 809 13.19 29.69 -15.81
C GLU A 809 11.66 29.50 -15.65
N LEU A 810 10.89 29.76 -16.71
CA LEU A 810 9.44 29.50 -16.72
C LEU A 810 9.13 28.02 -16.53
N ALA A 811 9.81 27.13 -17.28
CA ALA A 811 9.61 25.69 -17.15
C ALA A 811 9.82 25.24 -15.70
N ASN A 812 10.90 25.67 -15.07
CA ASN A 812 11.23 25.36 -13.68
C ASN A 812 10.18 25.88 -12.69
N MET A 813 9.70 27.13 -12.86
CA MET A 813 8.61 27.68 -12.04
C MET A 813 7.31 26.87 -12.17
N LEU A 814 6.95 26.47 -13.39
CA LEU A 814 5.72 25.70 -13.63
C LEU A 814 5.84 24.25 -13.15
N GLN A 815 7.01 23.61 -13.29
CA GLN A 815 7.29 22.30 -12.70
C GLN A 815 7.20 22.33 -11.18
N TYR A 816 7.70 23.39 -10.55
CA TYR A 816 7.55 23.60 -9.11
C TYR A 816 6.10 23.81 -8.69
N PHE A 817 5.33 24.59 -9.47
CA PHE A 817 3.88 24.69 -9.26
C PHE A 817 3.20 23.32 -9.35
N GLY A 818 3.66 22.46 -10.26
CA GLY A 818 3.30 21.05 -10.33
C GLY A 818 3.51 20.32 -9.02
N ALA A 819 4.71 20.40 -8.45
CA ALA A 819 5.03 19.80 -7.15
C ALA A 819 4.12 20.30 -6.02
N LEU A 820 3.82 21.61 -6.00
CA LEU A 820 2.86 22.16 -5.03
C LEU A 820 1.45 21.63 -5.25
N ASN A 821 0.99 21.52 -6.49
CA ASN A 821 -0.32 20.99 -6.83
C ASN A 821 -0.46 19.49 -6.45
N GLU A 822 0.56 18.69 -6.72
CA GLU A 822 0.56 17.26 -6.36
C GLU A 822 0.55 17.07 -4.83
N ALA A 823 1.39 17.83 -4.10
CA ALA A 823 1.37 17.84 -2.64
C ALA A 823 0.01 18.32 -2.10
N GLN A 824 -0.56 19.34 -2.75
CA GLN A 824 -1.82 19.94 -2.34
C GLN A 824 -3.00 18.98 -2.46
N LEU A 825 -3.07 18.18 -3.53
CA LEU A 825 -4.06 17.11 -3.65
C LEU A 825 -4.02 16.18 -2.42
N ARG A 826 -2.83 15.74 -2.00
CA ARG A 826 -2.69 14.81 -0.86
C ARG A 826 -2.90 15.48 0.50
N ASN A 827 -2.65 16.79 0.61
CA ASN A 827 -3.05 17.57 1.79
C ASN A 827 -4.57 17.59 1.93
N MET A 828 -5.28 17.93 0.85
CA MET A 828 -6.74 18.02 0.85
C MET A 828 -7.39 16.66 1.16
N ARG A 829 -6.82 15.55 0.67
CA ARG A 829 -7.31 14.18 0.91
C ARG A 829 -7.57 13.87 2.39
N ARG A 830 -6.70 14.31 3.30
CA ARG A 830 -6.89 14.09 4.75
C ARG A 830 -8.13 14.81 5.27
N ALA A 831 -8.35 16.05 4.85
CA ALA A 831 -9.50 16.86 5.27
C ALA A 831 -10.80 16.35 4.64
N VAL A 832 -10.81 16.05 3.34
CA VAL A 832 -12.04 15.65 2.63
C VAL A 832 -12.52 14.25 3.04
N ASP A 833 -11.62 13.30 3.25
CA ASP A 833 -11.99 11.93 3.66
C ASP A 833 -12.60 11.94 5.07
N THR A 834 -11.97 12.64 6.01
CA THR A 834 -12.49 12.81 7.37
C THR A 834 -13.74 13.68 7.42
N ALA A 835 -13.90 14.65 6.51
CA ALA A 835 -15.16 15.41 6.38
C ALA A 835 -16.34 14.54 5.96
N TYR A 836 -16.12 13.51 5.13
CA TYR A 836 -17.15 12.52 4.81
C TYR A 836 -17.39 11.54 5.96
N HIS A 837 -16.32 10.92 6.45
CA HIS A 837 -16.41 9.67 7.20
C HIS A 837 -16.08 9.80 8.68
N GLY A 838 -15.43 10.88 9.09
CA GLY A 838 -14.90 11.09 10.43
C GLY A 838 -15.93 11.63 11.42
N ASP A 839 -15.68 11.32 12.69
CA ASP A 839 -16.36 11.96 13.80
C ASP A 839 -15.69 13.30 14.11
N LEU A 840 -16.24 14.36 13.52
CA LEU A 840 -15.72 15.71 13.65
C LEU A 840 -16.56 16.50 14.66
N SER A 841 -15.89 17.10 15.63
CA SER A 841 -16.50 18.07 16.55
C SER A 841 -16.93 19.35 15.82
N ALA A 842 -16.18 19.74 14.78
CA ALA A 842 -16.51 20.83 13.88
C ALA A 842 -15.77 20.67 12.53
N GLY A 843 -16.46 21.01 11.44
CA GLY A 843 -15.84 21.24 10.13
C GLY A 843 -15.45 22.71 9.93
N ARG A 844 -15.33 23.14 8.67
CA ARG A 844 -15.10 24.52 8.26
C ARG A 844 -16.20 25.01 7.33
N GLU A 845 -16.30 26.33 7.13
CA GLU A 845 -17.32 26.94 6.26
C GLU A 845 -17.24 26.40 4.82
N ASP A 846 -16.02 26.26 4.31
CA ASP A 846 -15.71 25.77 2.96
C ASP A 846 -15.48 24.25 2.89
N LEU A 847 -15.56 23.54 4.03
CA LEU A 847 -15.52 22.08 4.12
C LEU A 847 -16.20 21.60 5.42
N PRO A 848 -17.54 21.48 5.44
CA PRO A 848 -18.28 21.16 6.65
C PRO A 848 -18.14 19.69 7.06
N ALA A 849 -18.41 19.39 8.34
CA ALA A 849 -18.53 18.01 8.81
C ALA A 849 -19.77 17.34 8.19
N GLY A 850 -19.67 16.05 7.85
CA GLY A 850 -20.73 15.35 7.12
C GLY A 850 -20.89 15.90 5.70
N ALA A 851 -19.77 16.25 5.05
CA ALA A 851 -19.74 16.88 3.74
C ALA A 851 -20.51 16.09 2.67
N SER A 852 -21.04 16.80 1.68
CA SER A 852 -21.58 16.25 0.45
C SER A 852 -20.49 16.17 -0.63
N ILE A 853 -20.79 15.45 -1.71
CA ILE A 853 -19.90 15.38 -2.88
C ILE A 853 -19.61 16.77 -3.44
N LYS A 854 -20.64 17.64 -3.47
CA LYS A 854 -20.52 19.01 -3.93
C LYS A 854 -19.57 19.86 -3.07
N ASP A 855 -19.68 19.81 -1.74
CA ASP A 855 -18.76 20.59 -0.89
C ASP A 855 -17.31 20.17 -1.13
N VAL A 856 -17.05 18.85 -1.23
CA VAL A 856 -15.72 18.32 -1.49
C VAL A 856 -15.20 18.81 -2.84
N ARG A 857 -16.02 18.80 -3.89
CA ARG A 857 -15.62 19.31 -5.21
C ARG A 857 -15.32 20.80 -5.20
N GLU A 858 -16.13 21.60 -4.51
CA GLU A 858 -15.93 23.03 -4.36
C GLU A 858 -14.63 23.33 -3.60
N PHE A 859 -14.36 22.60 -2.52
CA PHE A 859 -13.11 22.68 -1.77
C PHE A 859 -11.89 22.31 -2.65
N LEU A 860 -11.94 21.18 -3.38
CA LEU A 860 -10.85 20.76 -4.27
C LEU A 860 -10.56 21.81 -5.36
N LYS A 861 -11.61 22.36 -5.99
CA LYS A 861 -11.52 23.37 -7.06
C LYS A 861 -10.96 24.70 -6.56
N ALA A 862 -11.34 25.13 -5.35
CA ALA A 862 -10.88 26.40 -4.80
C ALA A 862 -9.40 26.38 -4.40
N ASN A 863 -8.84 25.20 -4.11
CA ASN A 863 -7.52 25.07 -3.50
C ASN A 863 -6.49 24.34 -4.38
N SER A 864 -6.83 23.92 -5.61
CA SER A 864 -5.88 23.23 -6.52
C SER A 864 -6.14 23.53 -8.02
N ALA A 865 -5.19 23.16 -8.86
CA ALA A 865 -5.29 23.22 -10.32
C ALA A 865 -5.67 21.86 -10.95
N LEU A 866 -6.36 21.01 -10.20
CA LEU A 866 -6.86 19.72 -10.71
C LEU A 866 -7.89 19.91 -11.82
N GLY A 867 -7.88 18.98 -12.79
CA GLY A 867 -8.88 18.94 -13.86
C GLY A 867 -10.26 18.59 -13.33
N ILE A 868 -11.30 18.92 -14.11
CA ILE A 868 -12.69 18.58 -13.75
C ILE A 868 -12.92 17.07 -13.65
N GLY A 869 -12.26 16.29 -14.51
CA GLY A 869 -12.27 14.82 -14.49
C GLY A 869 -11.70 14.27 -13.18
N ASP A 870 -10.53 14.77 -12.76
CA ASP A 870 -9.87 14.38 -11.52
C ASP A 870 -10.75 14.66 -10.30
N ILE A 871 -11.28 15.89 -10.20
CA ILE A 871 -12.15 16.30 -9.08
C ILE A 871 -13.42 15.43 -9.02
N THR A 872 -14.00 15.12 -10.18
CA THR A 872 -15.20 14.28 -10.29
C THR A 872 -14.91 12.85 -9.84
N SER A 873 -13.81 12.25 -10.32
CA SER A 873 -13.40 10.90 -9.97
C SER A 873 -13.02 10.78 -8.48
N GLU A 874 -12.13 11.64 -8.01
CA GLU A 874 -11.56 11.59 -6.67
C GLU A 874 -12.62 11.87 -5.58
N SER A 875 -13.53 12.83 -5.79
CA SER A 875 -14.62 13.10 -4.83
C SER A 875 -15.54 11.89 -4.60
N LYS A 876 -15.75 11.06 -5.64
CA LYS A 876 -16.50 9.79 -5.55
C LYS A 876 -15.64 8.69 -4.93
N ARG A 877 -14.38 8.58 -5.32
CA ARG A 877 -13.44 7.61 -4.75
C ARG A 877 -13.36 7.76 -3.24
N TYR A 878 -13.15 8.97 -2.72
CA TYR A 878 -13.00 9.20 -1.27
C TYR A 878 -14.24 8.77 -0.50
N LEU A 879 -15.45 8.99 -1.06
CA LEU A 879 -16.70 8.53 -0.46
C LEU A 879 -16.84 7.00 -0.45
N ASN A 880 -16.42 6.32 -1.52
CA ASN A 880 -16.61 4.87 -1.65
C ASN A 880 -15.44 4.06 -1.06
N LEU A 881 -14.29 4.68 -0.82
CA LEU A 881 -13.09 4.06 -0.29
C LEU A 881 -12.58 4.80 0.96
N PRO A 882 -13.30 4.70 2.09
CA PRO A 882 -13.04 5.49 3.28
C PRO A 882 -11.63 5.26 3.82
N GLY A 883 -10.97 6.32 4.27
CA GLY A 883 -9.69 6.31 4.95
C GLY A 883 -8.47 6.19 4.04
N GLN A 884 -8.57 5.49 2.90
CA GLN A 884 -7.42 5.22 2.03
C GLN A 884 -6.70 6.50 1.59
N ALA A 885 -7.46 7.56 1.30
CA ALA A 885 -6.95 8.84 0.86
C ALA A 885 -6.10 9.55 1.94
N THR A 886 -6.31 9.25 3.22
CA THR A 886 -5.56 9.83 4.34
C THR A 886 -4.13 9.30 4.44
N SER A 887 -3.84 8.15 3.84
CA SER A 887 -2.57 7.42 3.98
C SER A 887 -1.37 8.19 3.45
N TYR A 888 -1.52 8.77 2.24
CA TYR A 888 -0.47 9.46 1.49
C TYR A 888 0.26 10.51 2.32
N ASN A 889 -0.47 11.52 2.77
CA ASN A 889 0.12 12.64 3.48
C ASN A 889 0.53 12.26 4.92
N SER A 890 -0.14 11.27 5.53
CA SER A 890 0.24 10.76 6.86
C SER A 890 1.66 10.18 6.84
N GLY A 891 1.99 9.35 5.85
CA GLY A 891 3.33 8.79 5.71
C GLY A 891 4.39 9.83 5.36
N LYS A 892 4.09 10.72 4.43
CA LYS A 892 4.98 11.84 4.07
C LYS A 892 5.34 12.68 5.29
N GLU A 893 4.35 13.13 6.06
CA GLU A 893 4.56 13.95 7.25
C GLU A 893 5.36 13.21 8.33
N ALA A 894 5.12 11.91 8.52
CA ALA A 894 5.93 11.11 9.44
C ALA A 894 7.40 11.03 9.00
N MET A 895 7.66 10.74 7.73
CA MET A 895 9.03 10.67 7.18
C MET A 895 9.73 12.04 7.20
N LEU A 896 9.01 13.13 6.93
CA LEU A 896 9.51 14.51 7.07
C LEU A 896 9.94 14.82 8.50
N LYS A 897 9.11 14.45 9.49
CA LYS A 897 9.45 14.64 10.92
C LYS A 897 10.68 13.83 11.32
N LEU A 898 10.84 12.61 10.78
CA LEU A 898 12.02 11.77 11.02
C LEU A 898 13.26 12.38 10.36
N TYR A 899 13.17 12.82 9.11
CA TYR A 899 14.24 13.55 8.42
C TYR A 899 14.71 14.75 9.25
N ASP A 900 13.75 15.58 9.71
CA ASP A 900 14.03 16.78 10.51
C ASP A 900 14.71 16.44 11.85
N ARG A 901 14.25 15.39 12.52
CA ARG A 901 14.83 14.93 13.79
C ARG A 901 16.25 14.42 13.60
N VAL A 902 16.48 13.59 12.58
CA VAL A 902 17.79 12.99 12.27
C VAL A 902 18.81 14.05 11.88
N ARG A 903 18.46 14.99 10.98
CA ARG A 903 19.41 16.05 10.60
C ARG A 903 19.79 16.92 11.80
N ARG A 904 18.83 17.24 12.69
CA ARG A 904 19.05 18.09 13.86
C ARG A 904 19.90 17.40 14.91
N SER A 905 19.71 16.10 15.15
CA SER A 905 20.57 15.35 16.07
C SER A 905 22.03 15.29 15.60
N LYS A 906 22.26 15.31 14.29
CA LYS A 906 23.60 15.41 13.68
C LYS A 906 24.14 16.86 13.61
N GLY A 907 23.37 17.86 14.06
CA GLY A 907 23.76 19.27 14.02
C GLY A 907 23.83 19.86 12.60
N LEU A 908 23.10 19.27 11.64
CA LEU A 908 23.17 19.61 10.22
C LEU A 908 22.01 20.51 9.79
N SER A 909 22.31 21.52 8.97
CA SER A 909 21.30 22.25 8.22
C SER A 909 20.65 21.33 7.16
N ARG A 910 19.49 21.73 6.61
CA ARG A 910 18.88 21.00 5.48
C ARG A 910 19.87 20.89 4.31
N LYS A 911 20.54 21.99 3.98
CA LYS A 911 21.55 22.04 2.92
C LYS A 911 22.70 21.07 3.16
N ASP A 912 23.26 21.03 4.36
CA ASP A 912 24.42 20.16 4.66
C ASP A 912 24.01 18.68 4.67
N PHE A 913 22.79 18.38 5.11
CA PHE A 913 22.25 17.02 5.11
C PHE A 913 22.03 16.49 3.69
N VAL A 914 21.53 17.34 2.78
CA VAL A 914 21.23 16.94 1.39
C VAL A 914 22.48 16.98 0.50
N SER A 915 23.35 17.97 0.66
CA SER A 915 24.55 18.15 -0.18
C SER A 915 25.63 17.09 0.11
N ASN A 916 25.75 16.63 1.36
CA ASN A 916 26.54 15.46 1.67
C ASN A 916 25.70 14.19 1.44
N LYS A 917 25.87 13.59 0.25
CA LYS A 917 25.08 12.44 -0.19
C LYS A 917 25.14 11.24 0.75
N GLU A 918 26.20 11.08 1.55
CA GLU A 918 26.28 9.96 2.50
C GLU A 918 25.27 10.08 3.65
N ASN A 919 24.95 11.30 4.08
CA ASN A 919 23.93 11.52 5.13
C ASN A 919 22.53 11.11 4.67
N ILE A 920 22.14 11.59 3.48
CA ILE A 920 20.82 11.26 2.93
C ILE A 920 20.74 9.80 2.48
N LYS A 921 21.80 9.22 1.92
CA LYS A 921 21.86 7.78 1.60
C LYS A 921 21.63 6.91 2.82
N GLU A 922 22.29 7.22 3.94
CA GLU A 922 22.11 6.50 5.21
C GLU A 922 20.64 6.53 5.64
N PHE A 923 20.02 7.71 5.63
CA PHE A 923 18.62 7.90 6.01
C PHE A 923 17.66 7.15 5.07
N LEU A 924 17.75 7.37 3.75
CA LEU A 924 16.88 6.73 2.77
C LEU A 924 17.02 5.20 2.78
N ASN A 925 18.25 4.69 2.89
CA ASN A 925 18.49 3.25 2.96
C ASN A 925 17.86 2.62 4.19
N LEU A 926 17.93 3.28 5.36
CA LEU A 926 17.29 2.78 6.57
C LEU A 926 15.77 2.67 6.43
N LEU A 927 15.12 3.62 5.76
CA LEU A 927 13.68 3.54 5.50
C LEU A 927 13.36 2.33 4.61
N LEU A 928 14.17 2.09 3.57
CA LEU A 928 13.92 1.06 2.56
C LEU A 928 14.31 -0.38 2.95
N GLU A 929 15.42 -0.57 3.68
CA GLU A 929 15.99 -1.90 3.92
C GLU A 929 15.19 -2.78 4.90
N THR A 930 14.08 -2.25 5.44
CA THR A 930 13.18 -2.95 6.37
C THR A 930 11.76 -3.15 5.83
N GLY A 931 11.49 -2.80 4.57
CA GLY A 931 10.18 -3.00 3.94
C GLY A 931 9.12 -1.99 4.40
N ALA A 932 7.87 -2.19 3.95
CA ALA A 932 6.79 -1.19 4.11
C ALA A 932 6.10 -1.21 5.49
N LEU A 933 6.87 -0.83 6.51
CA LEU A 933 6.47 -0.87 7.93
C LEU A 933 5.33 0.11 8.29
N PRO A 934 4.58 -0.17 9.36
CA PRO A 934 3.79 0.85 10.05
C PRO A 934 4.65 2.05 10.46
N LEU A 935 4.12 3.28 10.38
CA LEU A 935 4.91 4.49 10.63
C LEU A 935 5.47 4.60 12.05
N ASP A 936 4.77 4.10 13.07
CA ASP A 936 5.30 4.06 14.45
C ASP A 936 6.49 3.12 14.58
N THR A 937 6.46 1.97 13.88
CA THR A 937 7.59 1.05 13.80
C THR A 937 8.75 1.67 13.03
N LEU A 938 8.47 2.35 11.90
CA LEU A 938 9.47 3.09 11.14
C LEU A 938 10.16 4.15 12.01
N LYS A 939 9.40 4.88 12.81
CA LYS A 939 9.94 5.83 13.79
C LYS A 939 10.83 5.14 14.82
N GLU A 940 10.37 4.05 15.42
CA GLU A 940 11.14 3.30 16.44
C GLU A 940 12.50 2.86 15.89
N ILE A 941 12.55 2.33 14.66
CA ILE A 941 13.82 1.86 14.08
C ILE A 941 14.76 3.01 13.71
N VAL A 942 14.22 4.15 13.27
CA VAL A 942 15.02 5.37 13.00
C VAL A 942 15.60 5.92 14.29
N GLU A 943 14.78 6.04 15.33
CA GLU A 943 15.24 6.50 16.65
C GLU A 943 16.32 5.58 17.23
N LYS A 944 16.16 4.26 17.05
CA LYS A 944 17.15 3.28 17.47
C LYS A 944 18.46 3.38 16.68
N HIS A 945 18.42 3.53 15.36
CA HIS A 945 19.61 3.62 14.52
C HIS A 945 20.44 4.87 14.83
N TYR A 946 19.77 6.00 15.05
CA TYR A 946 20.42 7.29 15.31
C TYR A 946 20.61 7.62 16.80
N ASN A 947 20.19 6.73 17.71
CA ASN A 947 20.21 6.93 19.17
C ASN A 947 19.51 8.24 19.60
N LEU A 948 18.26 8.43 19.16
CA LEU A 948 17.45 9.63 19.38
C LEU A 948 16.66 9.64 20.68
#